data_AF-A0A1Z4KMB5-F1
#
_entry.id   AF-A0A1Z4KMB5-F1
#
_cell.length_a   1.000
_cell.length_b   1.000
_cell.length_c   1.000
_cell.angle_alpha   90.00
_cell.angle_beta   90.00
_cell.angle_gamma   90.00
#
_symmetry.space_group_name_H-M   'P 1'
#
loop_
_entity.id
_entity.type
_entity.pdbx_description
1 polymer ?
#
loop_
_entity_poly.entity_id
_entity_poly.type
_entity_poly.pdbx_seq_one_letter_code
_entity_poly.pdbx_strand_id
1 'polypeptide(L)'
;MGKLVIFEIGEGSFQQGFPVKIRIGEERKPHSTEILGRLPPALTIPQHYYEWQSSYRHLPANWLITVPETQITNVSTIETCHHAAQRFQFSFNEWLNQPVVRQLERQLLQKVGDWQDIRFILQTQDSLLRRIPWHLWDIFHDIHPRPEIIVSSEYEPSKKQLINPVKILVVLGNNRGIDIQQDLETIKKLPSAIIELLQEPSRQQLRDKLWTQSWDIFFFAGHSCSHQDDISGQIQINAKETLSLDSLRHTLRHAVKKGLKLAIFNSCDGVGLARNLADVRIPYTIVMREPVPDIVAQHFLRYFLTAFASGESLYASVQQSRARLQEELENDYPCASWLPVIFQNPAAAELKYPQPSNWAKIGFKAAIFIGLLVTGSYIFTTVVNEWRFRGRFSDGNNLLVKTFTNTHKQDGIKAFQQGNYQLAQEKFQASLREYYNDPETLIYFNNAKVANQPILKIGVAVPIGTNSNVAQEILRGVAQAQQEINHQGGIHGKFLKVVLANDDNKPEIAKQVAQRFVQDADILAVVGHNSSDASVPASDIYQAGKLVMVSPTSSSTRLTDRPRLDSHGNYIYRTIISFNVIAESLAEYAKTAGINRVMICSDSQAADQSFEQAFVNAIIYKRLQHINNINCDFASEDFRPETIVKDAIAQNVDAILLNPQVDRMSKAVEIGKFNQGKVRLLGNPSLQTKTILDAGDVIKGMVIATPWLADVSPNQEFVQNAKNLWRESDLITWRTATAFDATKAIAAALKQEDDTRSGIQKALARNFSLQSATGTIQFLSWGDRKGDRVGNAILVEVKPDSNAPSGYSFVPKNSLQHRISLGDKILIQDNPSHEKQLGVEAFAVGNYQQAIALFQLSLQKVFNDPETRIYLQNSLAARSGKSLRIAVSVPIGSNLNVAKEILQGVAQAQDEINRQGGIQGHLLQVEIATDDNNPEIAQKLASYFVTDKQILAVIGHNASDASVAACPIYQAGKLVNISPTSFSVKLSGCGAYIFRTAPNIRLIADILSNYAIKTVKTKNLAICVDEQAIDNQSFRDEFTSAIIIYGGNLVNIPCDFSAPDFNPNQVITEAISSGANGLVLAPHIDRINKALDIAAANKGRLRLFASPTLYTSQTLQQGQADVNGLMLAVPWHPDGNTQNNFSQKAQRLWGNSVTWRSATSYDATLAVIAGLQQSKNREELQRVLRNPKFYAVGATGKIRFFPSGDRYLKNDTILVKIQANKASATGYDFFLLNAARNQISKTNRF
;
A
#
# COMPACT_ATOMS: atom_id res chain seq x y z
N MET A 1 16.83 37.17 -9.43
CA MET A 1 16.39 35.84 -8.95
C MET A 1 15.52 35.27 -10.04
N GLY A 2 15.84 34.08 -10.56
CA GLY A 2 15.10 33.50 -11.69
C GLY A 2 13.64 33.22 -11.34
N LYS A 3 12.74 33.45 -12.29
CA LYS A 3 11.32 33.07 -12.17
C LYS A 3 11.15 31.62 -12.63
N LEU A 4 10.26 30.90 -11.96
CA LEU A 4 9.96 29.50 -12.25
C LEU A 4 8.50 29.38 -12.72
N VAL A 5 8.31 28.83 -13.91
CA VAL A 5 6.99 28.53 -14.50
C VAL A 5 6.85 27.02 -14.65
N ILE A 6 5.84 26.45 -14.00
CA ILE A 6 5.54 25.02 -14.06
C ILE A 6 4.22 24.82 -14.81
N PHE A 7 4.26 24.18 -15.97
CA PHE A 7 3.11 23.68 -16.73
C PHE A 7 2.74 22.29 -16.23
N GLU A 8 1.72 22.20 -15.39
CA GLU A 8 1.15 20.95 -14.89
C GLU A 8 -0.03 20.55 -15.79
N ILE A 9 0.20 19.57 -16.67
CA ILE A 9 -0.82 19.01 -17.56
C ILE A 9 -1.39 17.76 -16.89
N GLY A 10 -2.64 17.86 -16.45
CA GLY A 10 -3.36 16.78 -15.77
C GLY A 10 -3.88 15.70 -16.73
N GLU A 11 -4.61 14.73 -16.17
CA GLU A 11 -5.15 13.60 -16.94
C GLU A 11 -6.12 14.08 -18.03
N GLY A 12 -5.92 13.60 -19.26
CA GLY A 12 -6.68 13.96 -20.43
C GLY A 12 -6.28 13.10 -21.63
N SER A 13 -6.68 13.50 -22.83
CA SER A 13 -6.27 12.82 -24.06
C SER A 13 -6.28 13.79 -25.24
N PHE A 14 -5.57 13.44 -26.32
CA PHE A 14 -5.63 14.22 -27.57
C PHE A 14 -7.04 14.25 -28.19
N GLN A 15 -7.96 13.37 -27.77
CA GLN A 15 -9.37 13.39 -28.16
C GLN A 15 -10.22 14.37 -27.34
N GLN A 16 -9.88 14.58 -26.07
CA GLN A 16 -10.71 15.32 -25.12
C GLN A 16 -10.05 16.63 -24.66
N GLY A 17 -8.79 16.85 -25.02
CA GLY A 17 -7.94 17.90 -24.48
C GLY A 17 -7.42 17.55 -23.09
N PHE A 18 -6.50 18.37 -22.58
CA PHE A 18 -5.85 18.18 -21.29
C PHE A 18 -6.08 19.38 -20.37
N PRO A 19 -6.47 19.20 -19.11
CA PRO A 19 -6.46 20.31 -18.15
C PRO A 19 -5.03 20.77 -17.90
N VAL A 20 -4.82 22.09 -17.80
CA VAL A 20 -3.52 22.70 -17.54
C VAL A 20 -3.60 23.60 -16.32
N LYS A 21 -2.64 23.45 -15.42
CA LYS A 21 -2.39 24.37 -14.33
C LYS A 21 -0.98 24.95 -14.50
N ILE A 22 -0.87 26.26 -14.64
CA ILE A 22 0.41 26.96 -14.72
C ILE A 22 0.70 27.61 -13.38
N ARG A 23 1.79 27.20 -12.73
CA ARG A 23 2.25 27.76 -11.45
C ARG A 23 3.44 28.67 -11.68
N ILE A 24 3.37 29.88 -11.16
CA ILE A 24 4.42 30.89 -11.29
C ILE A 24 4.96 31.20 -9.89
N GLY A 25 6.27 31.16 -9.72
CA GLY A 25 6.92 31.50 -8.46
C GLY A 25 8.35 32.00 -8.64
N GLU A 26 8.94 32.46 -7.55
CA GLU A 26 10.37 32.77 -7.47
C GLU A 26 11.12 31.55 -6.93
N GLU A 27 12.37 31.37 -7.38
CA GLU A 27 13.22 30.34 -6.83
C GLU A 27 13.30 30.39 -5.30
N ARG A 28 13.05 29.24 -4.65
CA ARG A 28 13.16 29.04 -3.20
C ARG A 28 12.10 29.78 -2.37
N LYS A 29 11.03 30.28 -2.99
CA LYS A 29 9.84 30.80 -2.30
C LYS A 29 8.60 29.98 -2.67
N PRO A 30 7.56 29.95 -1.80
CA PRO A 30 6.26 29.35 -2.15
C PRO A 30 5.71 30.02 -3.42
N HIS A 31 5.13 29.23 -4.32
CA HIS A 31 4.51 29.75 -5.55
C HIS A 31 3.40 30.75 -5.18
N SER A 32 3.48 31.94 -5.77
CA SER A 32 2.61 33.06 -5.43
C SER A 32 1.40 33.18 -6.36
N THR A 33 1.38 32.46 -7.49
CA THR A 33 0.32 32.65 -8.49
C THR A 33 0.05 31.40 -9.32
N GLU A 34 -1.24 31.15 -9.59
CA GLU A 34 -1.72 30.05 -10.42
C GLU A 34 -2.57 30.58 -11.60
N ILE A 35 -2.49 29.90 -12.74
CA ILE A 35 -3.34 30.09 -13.93
C ILE A 35 -3.94 28.71 -14.24
N LEU A 36 -5.26 28.63 -14.39
CA LEU A 36 -5.95 27.40 -14.76
C LEU A 36 -6.43 27.50 -16.21
N GLY A 37 -6.34 26.40 -16.94
CA GLY A 37 -6.60 26.35 -18.37
C GLY A 37 -6.80 24.94 -18.90
N ARG A 38 -6.84 24.84 -20.22
CA ARG A 38 -6.96 23.57 -20.94
C ARG A 38 -6.22 23.63 -22.26
N LEU A 39 -5.48 22.59 -22.60
CA LEU A 39 -5.10 22.30 -23.99
C LEU A 39 -6.30 21.66 -24.69
N PRO A 40 -6.74 22.19 -25.84
CA PRO A 40 -7.89 21.64 -26.55
C PRO A 40 -7.60 20.25 -27.14
N PRO A 41 -8.62 19.50 -27.59
CA PRO A 41 -8.41 18.30 -28.38
C PRO A 41 -7.53 18.55 -29.61
N ALA A 42 -6.64 17.61 -29.91
CA ALA A 42 -5.74 17.64 -31.06
C ALA A 42 -5.45 16.24 -31.59
N LEU A 43 -6.46 15.65 -32.24
CA LEU A 43 -6.44 14.29 -32.80
C LEU A 43 -5.30 14.04 -33.80
N THR A 44 -4.84 15.09 -34.47
CA THR A 44 -3.80 15.03 -35.50
C THR A 44 -2.39 14.99 -34.93
N ILE A 45 -2.17 15.45 -33.70
CA ILE A 45 -0.84 15.54 -33.09
C ILE A 45 -0.18 14.16 -32.93
N PRO A 46 -0.85 13.14 -32.36
CA PRO A 46 -0.27 11.80 -32.30
C PRO A 46 0.08 11.27 -33.68
N GLN A 47 -0.83 11.43 -34.64
CA GLN A 47 -0.63 10.94 -36.01
C GLN A 47 0.59 11.59 -36.66
N HIS A 48 0.66 12.93 -36.68
CA HIS A 48 1.79 13.63 -37.31
C HIS A 48 3.12 13.40 -36.57
N TYR A 49 3.09 13.25 -35.24
CA TYR A 49 4.28 12.87 -34.49
C TYR A 49 4.76 11.47 -34.90
N TYR A 50 3.87 10.49 -35.01
CA TYR A 50 4.24 9.14 -35.43
C TYR A 50 4.64 9.05 -36.90
N GLU A 51 4.06 9.88 -37.78
CA GLU A 51 4.50 10.02 -39.17
C GLU A 51 5.93 10.55 -39.25
N TRP A 52 6.24 11.62 -38.51
CA TRP A 52 7.61 12.12 -38.39
C TRP A 52 8.55 11.09 -37.77
N GLN A 53 8.19 10.51 -36.63
CA GLN A 53 9.00 9.52 -35.92
C GLN A 53 9.32 8.32 -36.82
N SER A 54 8.32 7.82 -37.56
CA SER A 54 8.52 6.74 -38.52
C SER A 54 9.47 7.18 -39.63
N SER A 55 9.23 8.34 -40.25
CA SER A 55 10.11 8.82 -41.34
C SER A 55 11.55 9.02 -40.88
N TYR A 56 11.75 9.57 -39.69
CA TYR A 56 13.05 9.81 -39.09
C TYR A 56 13.81 8.50 -38.79
N ARG A 57 13.15 7.53 -38.16
CA ARG A 57 13.77 6.22 -37.81
C ARG A 57 14.18 5.38 -39.03
N HIS A 58 13.63 5.66 -40.20
CA HIS A 58 13.96 4.98 -41.46
C HIS A 58 14.99 5.74 -42.31
N LEU A 59 15.61 6.81 -41.80
CA LEU A 59 16.73 7.46 -42.48
C LEU A 59 17.97 6.55 -42.47
N PRO A 60 18.79 6.57 -43.55
CA PRO A 60 20.03 5.82 -43.60
C PRO A 60 21.07 6.44 -42.65
N ALA A 61 21.29 5.82 -41.49
CA ALA A 61 22.26 6.26 -40.50
C ALA A 61 22.80 5.11 -39.65
N ASN A 62 23.94 5.34 -38.98
CA ASN A 62 24.43 4.46 -37.93
C ASN A 62 23.69 4.79 -36.63
N TRP A 63 22.65 4.01 -36.33
CA TRP A 63 21.77 4.23 -35.19
C TRP A 63 22.31 3.57 -33.92
N LEU A 64 22.18 4.24 -32.78
CA LEU A 64 22.52 3.69 -31.46
C LEU A 64 21.46 2.68 -30.92
N ILE A 65 20.88 1.80 -31.76
CA ILE A 65 19.76 0.85 -31.45
C ILE A 65 20.05 -0.60 -31.85
N THR A 66 19.48 -1.55 -31.07
CA THR A 66 19.32 -2.96 -31.49
C THR A 66 18.12 -3.13 -32.44
N VAL A 67 18.34 -3.19 -33.75
CA VAL A 67 17.27 -3.45 -34.73
C VAL A 67 17.19 -4.97 -35.00
N PRO A 68 16.03 -5.63 -34.87
CA PRO A 68 15.87 -7.01 -35.33
C PRO A 68 16.11 -7.10 -36.84
N GLU A 69 16.98 -8.02 -37.29
CA GLU A 69 17.44 -8.15 -38.69
C GLU A 69 16.33 -8.41 -39.74
N THR A 70 15.05 -8.55 -39.34
CA THR A 70 13.96 -9.01 -40.22
C THR A 70 12.94 -7.95 -40.64
N GLN A 71 13.15 -6.64 -40.40
CA GLN A 71 12.06 -5.66 -40.54
C GLN A 71 12.42 -4.27 -41.12
N ILE A 72 13.29 -4.17 -42.13
CA ILE A 72 13.39 -2.91 -42.91
C ILE A 72 12.98 -3.20 -44.35
N THR A 73 11.72 -2.93 -44.70
CA THR A 73 11.20 -3.12 -46.06
C THR A 73 11.03 -1.82 -46.84
N ASN A 74 11.15 -0.64 -46.22
CA ASN A 74 11.08 0.67 -46.89
C ASN A 74 12.01 1.70 -46.21
N VAL A 75 12.90 2.35 -46.98
CA VAL A 75 13.80 3.42 -46.51
C VAL A 75 13.18 4.77 -46.87
N SER A 76 13.08 5.69 -45.91
CA SER A 76 12.54 7.04 -46.12
C SER A 76 13.63 7.98 -46.63
N THR A 77 13.26 8.96 -47.48
CA THR A 77 14.21 10.01 -47.92
C THR A 77 14.31 11.14 -46.89
N ILE A 78 15.43 11.86 -46.90
CA ILE A 78 15.64 13.08 -46.09
C ILE A 78 14.52 14.09 -46.34
N GLU A 79 14.12 14.28 -47.60
CA GLU A 79 13.03 15.18 -47.99
C GLU A 79 11.67 14.75 -47.40
N THR A 80 11.35 13.46 -47.42
CA THR A 80 10.13 12.93 -46.77
C THR A 80 10.13 13.20 -45.27
N CYS A 81 11.29 13.06 -44.62
CA CYS A 81 11.43 13.35 -43.19
C CYS A 81 11.26 14.84 -42.87
N HIS A 82 11.83 15.73 -43.69
CA HIS A 82 11.62 17.18 -43.56
C HIS A 82 10.15 17.55 -43.72
N HIS A 83 9.44 16.99 -44.69
CA HIS A 83 8.02 17.27 -44.86
C HIS A 83 7.18 16.78 -43.67
N ALA A 84 7.47 15.59 -43.14
CA ALA A 84 6.80 15.06 -41.96
C ALA A 84 7.09 15.93 -40.71
N ALA A 85 8.33 16.40 -40.56
CA ALA A 85 8.73 17.32 -39.50
C ALA A 85 8.00 18.66 -39.58
N GLN A 86 7.98 19.28 -40.77
CA GLN A 86 7.27 20.54 -41.01
C GLN A 86 5.77 20.40 -40.74
N ARG A 87 5.14 19.29 -41.17
CA ARG A 87 3.73 19.01 -40.91
C ARG A 87 3.44 18.87 -39.41
N PHE A 88 4.30 18.13 -38.70
CA PHE A 88 4.17 18.00 -37.25
C PHE A 88 4.30 19.37 -36.57
N GLN A 89 5.38 20.12 -36.84
CA GLN A 89 5.62 21.43 -36.24
C GLN A 89 4.48 22.41 -36.53
N PHE A 90 3.98 22.44 -37.76
CA PHE A 90 2.81 23.24 -38.13
C PHE A 90 1.59 22.85 -37.31
N SER A 91 1.24 21.56 -37.27
CA SER A 91 0.08 21.10 -36.51
C SER A 91 0.20 21.33 -35.00
N PHE A 92 1.43 21.22 -34.47
CA PHE A 92 1.75 21.48 -33.07
C PHE A 92 1.52 22.95 -32.71
N ASN A 93 2.02 23.87 -33.53
CA ASN A 93 1.78 25.29 -33.32
C ASN A 93 0.33 25.69 -33.60
N GLU A 94 -0.34 25.14 -34.60
CA GLU A 94 -1.78 25.34 -34.81
C GLU A 94 -2.60 24.93 -33.58
N TRP A 95 -2.24 23.80 -32.97
CA TRP A 95 -2.88 23.34 -31.74
C TRP A 95 -2.67 24.31 -30.57
N LEU A 96 -1.45 24.77 -30.35
CA LEU A 96 -1.11 25.68 -29.26
C LEU A 96 -1.48 27.14 -29.53
N ASN A 97 -1.73 27.51 -30.79
CA ASN A 97 -2.19 28.83 -31.18
C ASN A 97 -3.72 28.96 -31.14
N GLN A 98 -4.45 27.92 -30.71
CA GLN A 98 -5.90 28.00 -30.54
C GLN A 98 -6.29 29.09 -29.52
N PRO A 99 -7.45 29.76 -29.70
CA PRO A 99 -7.85 30.90 -28.86
C PRO A 99 -7.80 30.64 -27.36
N VAL A 100 -8.16 29.42 -26.93
CA VAL A 100 -8.17 29.02 -25.51
C VAL A 100 -6.75 28.95 -24.92
N VAL A 101 -5.77 28.54 -25.73
CA VAL A 101 -4.36 28.45 -25.31
C VAL A 101 -3.72 29.84 -25.39
N ARG A 102 -4.01 30.63 -26.44
CA ARG A 102 -3.61 32.05 -26.53
C ARG A 102 -4.05 32.87 -25.32
N GLN A 103 -5.21 32.57 -24.74
CA GLN A 103 -5.66 33.21 -23.50
C GLN A 103 -4.74 32.87 -22.32
N LEU A 104 -4.30 31.61 -22.21
CA LEU A 104 -3.33 31.18 -21.20
C LEU A 104 -1.97 31.84 -21.42
N GLU A 105 -1.51 31.94 -22.67
CA GLU A 105 -0.29 32.64 -23.03
C GLU A 105 -0.33 34.11 -22.60
N ARG A 106 -1.43 34.82 -22.89
CA ARG A 106 -1.61 36.22 -22.48
C ARG A 106 -1.58 36.39 -20.97
N GLN A 107 -2.23 35.49 -20.23
CA GLN A 107 -2.23 35.53 -18.77
C GLN A 107 -0.84 35.20 -18.19
N LEU A 108 -0.10 34.30 -18.83
CA LEU A 108 1.28 33.99 -18.49
C LEU A 108 2.19 35.20 -18.73
N LEU A 109 2.11 35.79 -19.93
CA LEU A 109 2.84 37.00 -20.34
C LEU A 109 2.64 38.15 -19.35
N GLN A 110 1.39 38.41 -18.95
CA GLN A 110 1.05 39.46 -17.96
C GLN A 110 1.68 39.21 -16.59
N LYS A 111 1.79 37.96 -16.16
CA LYS A 111 2.25 37.61 -14.81
C LYS A 111 3.77 37.45 -14.70
N VAL A 112 4.43 37.07 -15.79
CA VAL A 112 5.88 36.81 -15.77
C VAL A 112 6.71 38.07 -16.08
N GLY A 113 6.21 39.02 -16.87
CA GLY A 113 6.93 40.29 -17.12
C GLY A 113 8.16 40.11 -18.00
N ASP A 114 9.36 40.44 -17.48
CA ASP A 114 10.64 40.28 -18.20
C ASP A 114 10.99 38.79 -18.39
N TRP A 115 11.42 38.46 -19.61
CA TRP A 115 11.70 37.08 -20.04
C TRP A 115 13.13 36.62 -19.80
N GLN A 116 13.99 37.51 -19.32
CA GLN A 116 15.35 37.15 -18.90
C GLN A 116 15.27 36.31 -17.60
N ASP A 117 15.92 35.14 -17.60
CA ASP A 117 16.03 34.21 -16.47
C ASP A 117 14.75 33.46 -16.02
N ILE A 118 13.86 33.08 -16.95
CA ILE A 118 12.72 32.19 -16.66
C ILE A 118 13.04 30.73 -16.94
N ARG A 119 12.73 29.85 -15.99
CA ARG A 119 12.79 28.39 -16.15
C ARG A 119 11.40 27.81 -16.37
N PHE A 120 11.23 27.02 -17.44
CA PHE A 120 9.98 26.36 -17.79
C PHE A 120 10.03 24.86 -17.52
N ILE A 121 9.09 24.36 -16.70
CA ILE A 121 9.00 22.95 -16.34
C ILE A 121 7.68 22.38 -16.82
N LEU A 122 7.72 21.30 -17.58
CA LEU A 122 6.57 20.49 -17.97
C LEU A 122 6.40 19.32 -17.01
N GLN A 123 5.23 19.23 -16.37
CA GLN A 123 4.81 18.12 -15.53
C GLN A 123 3.58 17.47 -16.13
N THR A 124 3.69 16.21 -16.55
CA THR A 124 2.58 15.44 -17.12
C THR A 124 2.82 13.95 -16.95
N GLN A 125 1.76 13.15 -16.89
CA GLN A 125 1.82 11.69 -16.90
C GLN A 125 1.68 11.07 -18.30
N ASP A 126 1.29 11.86 -19.31
CA ASP A 126 1.13 11.38 -20.69
C ASP A 126 2.48 11.18 -21.38
N SER A 127 2.69 10.00 -21.98
CA SER A 127 3.98 9.62 -22.57
C SER A 127 4.30 10.40 -23.85
N LEU A 128 3.30 10.69 -24.67
CA LEU A 128 3.48 11.42 -25.91
C LEU A 128 3.73 12.91 -25.64
N LEU A 129 3.03 13.51 -24.66
CA LEU A 129 3.30 14.89 -24.24
C LEU A 129 4.74 15.07 -23.73
N ARG A 130 5.37 14.07 -23.11
CA ARG A 130 6.80 14.13 -22.74
C ARG A 130 7.76 14.03 -23.93
N ARG A 131 7.32 13.37 -25.01
CA ARG A 131 8.09 13.16 -26.26
C ARG A 131 8.02 14.35 -27.22
N ILE A 132 7.00 15.19 -27.10
CA ILE A 132 6.86 16.37 -27.98
C ILE A 132 8.02 17.37 -27.75
N PRO A 133 8.62 17.92 -28.82
CA PRO A 133 9.66 18.95 -28.75
C PRO A 133 9.04 20.33 -28.43
N TRP A 134 8.65 20.56 -27.17
CA TRP A 134 7.96 21.78 -26.74
C TRP A 134 8.69 23.09 -27.00
N HIS A 135 10.01 23.05 -27.21
CA HIS A 135 10.81 24.23 -27.59
C HIS A 135 10.45 24.78 -28.98
N LEU A 136 9.68 24.02 -29.78
CA LEU A 136 9.14 24.46 -31.07
C LEU A 136 7.88 25.31 -30.93
N TRP A 137 7.35 25.50 -29.72
CA TRP A 137 6.17 26.33 -29.50
C TRP A 137 6.49 27.79 -29.81
N ASP A 138 5.71 28.40 -30.70
CA ASP A 138 5.88 29.77 -31.22
C ASP A 138 6.02 30.84 -30.13
N ILE A 139 5.46 30.63 -28.94
CA ILE A 139 5.63 31.57 -27.82
C ILE A 139 7.10 31.83 -27.50
N PHE A 140 7.98 30.86 -27.78
CA PHE A 140 9.42 30.94 -27.52
C PHE A 140 10.24 31.54 -28.66
N HIS A 141 9.62 31.84 -29.80
CA HIS A 141 10.34 32.31 -30.98
C HIS A 141 11.02 33.66 -30.75
N ASP A 142 10.31 34.59 -30.10
CA ASP A 142 10.73 35.98 -29.88
C ASP A 142 11.50 36.19 -28.56
N ILE A 143 11.77 35.12 -27.81
CA ILE A 143 12.44 35.17 -26.50
C ILE A 143 13.92 34.85 -26.67
N HIS A 144 14.78 35.77 -26.24
CA HIS A 144 16.24 35.64 -26.34
C HIS A 144 16.93 35.83 -24.98
N PRO A 145 17.71 34.83 -24.49
CA PRO A 145 17.88 33.49 -25.07
C PRO A 145 16.59 32.64 -24.96
N ARG A 146 16.32 31.78 -25.96
CA ARG A 146 15.14 30.89 -25.96
C ARG A 146 15.10 30.04 -24.67
N PRO A 147 13.97 29.88 -23.99
CA PRO A 147 13.93 29.09 -22.77
C PRO A 147 14.09 27.59 -23.04
N GLU A 148 14.76 26.88 -22.12
CA GLU A 148 14.81 25.42 -22.12
C GLU A 148 13.62 24.84 -21.33
N ILE A 149 12.90 23.90 -21.93
CA ILE A 149 11.74 23.24 -21.31
C ILE A 149 12.18 21.91 -20.72
N ILE A 150 11.99 21.82 -19.40
CA ILE A 150 12.46 20.73 -18.58
C ILE A 150 11.30 19.78 -18.29
N VAL A 151 11.48 18.48 -18.46
CA VAL A 151 10.46 17.50 -18.10
C VAL A 151 10.72 16.99 -16.68
N SER A 152 9.70 16.96 -15.83
CA SER A 152 9.88 16.67 -14.40
C SER A 152 9.01 15.53 -13.86
N SER A 153 9.57 14.82 -12.85
CA SER A 153 8.86 13.98 -11.89
C SER A 153 8.84 14.61 -10.48
N GLU A 154 7.77 14.41 -9.71
CA GLU A 154 7.60 14.98 -8.36
C GLU A 154 8.56 14.38 -7.32
N TYR A 155 9.37 15.21 -6.63
CA TYR A 155 10.02 14.96 -5.32
C TYR A 155 10.92 16.16 -4.91
N GLU A 156 11.52 16.18 -3.71
CA GLU A 156 12.50 17.20 -3.24
C GLU A 156 14.00 16.80 -3.45
N PRO A 157 14.89 17.67 -3.97
CA PRO A 157 16.25 17.31 -4.38
C PRO A 157 17.36 17.60 -3.36
N SER A 158 18.55 17.11 -3.70
CA SER A 158 19.83 17.39 -3.02
C SER A 158 20.34 18.82 -3.31
N LYS A 159 20.78 19.54 -2.28
CA LYS A 159 21.29 20.93 -2.38
C LYS A 159 22.77 21.04 -2.80
N LYS A 160 23.40 19.96 -3.29
CA LYS A 160 24.87 19.89 -3.48
C LYS A 160 25.30 20.25 -4.92
N GLN A 161 26.17 21.26 -5.06
CA GLN A 161 26.81 21.69 -6.32
C GLN A 161 28.01 20.81 -6.72
N LEU A 162 28.45 20.88 -7.98
CA LEU A 162 29.70 20.23 -8.44
C LEU A 162 30.92 20.92 -7.78
N ILE A 163 31.92 20.14 -7.36
CA ILE A 163 33.13 20.62 -6.69
C ILE A 163 34.35 20.15 -7.49
N ASN A 164 35.39 20.98 -7.58
CA ASN A 164 36.63 20.63 -8.27
C ASN A 164 37.51 19.71 -7.37
N PRO A 165 38.09 18.61 -7.89
CA PRO A 165 37.93 18.07 -9.25
C PRO A 165 36.65 17.25 -9.43
N VAL A 166 36.03 17.35 -10.61
CA VAL A 166 34.76 16.67 -10.93
C VAL A 166 35.02 15.21 -11.26
N LYS A 167 34.42 14.27 -10.53
CA LYS A 167 34.57 12.83 -10.77
C LYS A 167 33.55 12.29 -11.77
N ILE A 168 34.03 11.76 -12.89
CA ILE A 168 33.19 11.28 -14.00
C ILE A 168 33.43 9.78 -14.21
N LEU A 169 32.38 8.98 -14.10
CA LEU A 169 32.41 7.58 -14.54
C LEU A 169 31.91 7.52 -15.99
N VAL A 170 32.79 7.09 -16.89
CA VAL A 170 32.49 6.94 -18.33
C VAL A 170 32.32 5.45 -18.64
N VAL A 171 31.14 5.07 -19.11
CA VAL A 171 30.82 3.70 -19.51
C VAL A 171 30.61 3.67 -21.01
N LEU A 172 31.51 2.98 -21.71
CA LEU A 172 31.40 2.72 -23.13
C LEU A 172 30.87 1.30 -23.31
N GLY A 173 29.64 1.18 -23.80
CA GLY A 173 28.93 -0.09 -24.03
C GLY A 173 29.39 -0.77 -25.33
N ASN A 174 28.54 -1.68 -25.84
CA ASN A 174 28.78 -2.35 -27.11
C ASN A 174 28.93 -1.32 -28.24
N ASN A 175 30.06 -1.36 -28.96
CA ASN A 175 30.40 -0.42 -30.03
C ASN A 175 30.13 -0.93 -31.46
N ARG A 176 29.44 -2.06 -31.64
CA ARG A 176 29.21 -2.65 -32.97
C ARG A 176 28.44 -1.67 -33.87
N GLY A 177 29.11 -1.14 -34.90
CA GLY A 177 28.50 -0.24 -35.89
C GLY A 177 28.41 1.23 -35.47
N ILE A 178 29.08 1.63 -34.38
CA ILE A 178 29.10 3.02 -33.84
C ILE A 178 30.52 3.37 -33.36
N ASP A 179 30.91 4.65 -33.40
CA ASP A 179 32.22 5.14 -32.94
C ASP A 179 32.11 5.88 -31.60
N ILE A 180 32.06 5.11 -30.52
CA ILE A 180 32.00 5.66 -29.16
C ILE A 180 33.37 6.11 -28.60
N GLN A 181 34.45 5.99 -29.37
CA GLN A 181 35.77 6.48 -28.94
C GLN A 181 35.85 8.01 -29.07
N GLN A 182 35.17 8.57 -30.07
CA GLN A 182 35.06 10.01 -30.25
C GLN A 182 34.35 10.68 -29.05
N ASP A 183 33.38 10.02 -28.42
CA ASP A 183 32.74 10.48 -27.18
C ASP A 183 33.76 10.58 -26.03
N LEU A 184 34.60 9.56 -25.87
CA LEU A 184 35.63 9.52 -24.83
C LEU A 184 36.67 10.63 -25.02
N GLU A 185 37.17 10.83 -26.24
CA GLU A 185 38.13 11.89 -26.54
C GLU A 185 37.56 13.29 -26.31
N THR A 186 36.24 13.44 -26.43
CA THR A 186 35.53 14.67 -26.07
C THR A 186 35.49 14.87 -24.55
N ILE A 187 35.17 13.81 -23.78
CA ILE A 187 35.11 13.88 -22.31
C ILE A 187 36.50 14.13 -21.69
N LYS A 188 37.56 13.54 -22.26
CA LYS A 188 38.96 13.73 -21.81
C LYS A 188 39.44 15.18 -21.87
N LYS A 189 38.78 16.04 -22.66
CA LYS A 189 39.10 17.47 -22.77
C LYS A 189 38.53 18.32 -21.64
N LEU A 190 37.74 17.74 -20.72
CA LEU A 190 37.15 18.48 -19.61
C LEU A 190 38.22 18.96 -18.60
N PRO A 191 38.24 20.25 -18.25
CA PRO A 191 39.22 20.80 -17.32
C PRO A 191 38.96 20.30 -15.89
N SER A 192 40.01 19.90 -15.17
CA SER A 192 39.90 19.46 -13.77
C SER A 192 38.91 18.30 -13.51
N ALA A 193 38.73 17.41 -14.49
CA ALA A 193 37.94 16.18 -14.33
C ALA A 193 38.82 14.98 -13.97
N ILE A 194 38.37 14.15 -13.01
CA ILE A 194 38.90 12.80 -12.79
C ILE A 194 38.00 11.84 -13.55
N ILE A 195 38.52 11.29 -14.65
CA ILE A 195 37.77 10.40 -15.53
C ILE A 195 38.17 8.96 -15.21
N GLU A 196 37.18 8.14 -14.87
CA GLU A 196 37.34 6.70 -14.79
C GLU A 196 36.59 6.03 -15.93
N LEU A 197 37.31 5.29 -16.77
CA LEU A 197 36.77 4.63 -17.95
C LEU A 197 36.46 3.16 -17.67
N LEU A 198 35.23 2.75 -18.03
CA LEU A 198 34.81 1.38 -18.16
C LEU A 198 34.45 1.10 -19.63
N GLN A 199 35.35 0.46 -20.35
CA GLN A 199 35.13 0.05 -21.74
C GLN A 199 34.64 -1.38 -21.80
N GLU A 200 33.48 -1.58 -22.42
CA GLU A 200 32.73 -2.83 -22.48
C GLU A 200 32.74 -3.62 -21.15
N PRO A 201 32.40 -2.99 -20.01
CA PRO A 201 32.55 -3.63 -18.71
C PRO A 201 31.61 -4.80 -18.54
N SER A 202 31.97 -5.73 -17.66
CA SER A 202 31.00 -6.68 -17.12
C SER A 202 30.00 -5.98 -16.19
N ARG A 203 28.81 -6.58 -16.03
CA ARG A 203 27.77 -6.15 -15.08
C ARG A 203 28.35 -5.98 -13.68
N GLN A 204 29.26 -6.86 -13.28
CA GLN A 204 29.91 -6.80 -11.98
C GLN A 204 30.86 -5.61 -11.88
N GLN A 205 31.71 -5.37 -12.88
CA GLN A 205 32.63 -4.22 -12.89
C GLN A 205 31.87 -2.90 -12.80
N LEU A 206 30.82 -2.73 -13.61
CA LEU A 206 29.99 -1.52 -13.58
C LEU A 206 29.31 -1.34 -12.22
N ARG A 207 28.72 -2.40 -11.66
CA ARG A 207 28.08 -2.36 -10.35
C ARG A 207 29.09 -1.99 -9.26
N ASP A 208 30.24 -2.65 -9.24
CA ASP A 208 31.24 -2.47 -8.19
C ASP A 208 31.80 -1.04 -8.22
N LYS A 209 32.03 -0.45 -9.40
CA LYS A 209 32.44 0.97 -9.51
C LYS A 209 31.37 1.95 -9.03
N LEU A 210 30.11 1.77 -9.42
CA LEU A 210 29.00 2.64 -8.99
C LEU A 210 28.65 2.48 -7.50
N TRP A 211 28.99 1.35 -6.88
CA TRP A 211 28.73 1.09 -5.46
C TRP A 211 29.86 1.55 -4.53
N THR A 212 31.11 1.37 -4.93
CA THR A 212 32.26 1.58 -4.03
C THR A 212 32.73 3.03 -4.01
N GLN A 213 32.59 3.76 -5.10
CA GLN A 213 33.09 5.13 -5.25
C GLN A 213 31.96 6.17 -5.33
N SER A 214 32.29 7.43 -5.02
CA SER A 214 31.42 8.59 -5.22
C SER A 214 31.67 9.19 -6.60
N TRP A 215 30.61 9.40 -7.37
CA TRP A 215 30.66 10.00 -8.71
C TRP A 215 29.91 11.32 -8.72
N ASP A 216 30.37 12.30 -9.47
CA ASP A 216 29.66 13.55 -9.71
C ASP A 216 28.80 13.47 -10.97
N ILE A 217 29.39 12.89 -12.04
CA ILE A 217 28.74 12.68 -13.34
C ILE A 217 28.85 11.21 -13.73
N PHE A 218 27.75 10.64 -14.21
CA PHE A 218 27.69 9.33 -14.85
C PHE A 218 27.44 9.53 -16.35
N PHE A 219 28.31 8.99 -17.20
CA PHE A 219 28.16 9.05 -18.65
C PHE A 219 28.07 7.64 -19.24
N PHE A 220 27.10 7.41 -20.11
CA PHE A 220 26.94 6.17 -20.86
C PHE A 220 26.79 6.46 -22.36
N ALA A 221 27.55 5.73 -23.18
CA ALA A 221 27.40 5.69 -24.64
C ALA A 221 27.42 4.24 -25.12
N GLY A 222 26.52 3.88 -26.05
CA GLY A 222 26.39 2.51 -26.57
C GLY A 222 24.95 2.18 -26.96
N HIS A 223 24.73 0.94 -27.42
CA HIS A 223 23.41 0.48 -27.84
C HIS A 223 22.40 0.38 -26.68
N SER A 224 21.18 0.87 -26.90
CA SER A 224 20.07 0.70 -25.97
C SER A 224 18.70 0.59 -26.67
N CYS A 225 17.70 0.02 -25.99
CA CYS A 225 16.36 -0.15 -26.55
C CYS A 225 15.21 -0.09 -25.52
N SER A 226 14.16 0.65 -25.90
CA SER A 226 12.75 0.61 -25.45
C SER A 226 11.94 -0.64 -25.83
N HIS A 227 11.25 -1.32 -24.90
CA HIS A 227 10.09 -2.15 -25.27
C HIS A 227 8.82 -1.28 -25.49
N GLN A 228 7.82 -1.80 -26.22
CA GLN A 228 6.61 -1.06 -26.64
C GLN A 228 5.76 -0.49 -25.48
N ASP A 229 6.00 -0.93 -24.25
CA ASP A 229 5.26 -0.50 -23.06
C ASP A 229 5.84 0.78 -22.40
N ASP A 230 6.99 1.29 -22.88
CA ASP A 230 7.73 2.42 -22.29
C ASP A 230 8.05 2.24 -20.78
N ILE A 231 7.91 1.00 -20.27
CA ILE A 231 8.11 0.62 -18.86
C ILE A 231 9.36 -0.25 -18.73
N SER A 232 9.69 -1.04 -19.75
CA SER A 232 10.87 -1.88 -19.77
C SER A 232 11.82 -1.50 -20.90
N GLY A 233 13.13 -1.60 -20.65
CA GLY A 233 14.17 -1.27 -21.61
C GLY A 233 15.50 -1.87 -21.21
N GLN A 234 16.50 -1.73 -22.08
CA GLN A 234 17.79 -2.39 -21.92
C GLN A 234 18.94 -1.54 -22.46
N ILE A 235 20.11 -1.56 -21.78
CA ILE A 235 21.38 -1.00 -22.26
C ILE A 235 22.40 -2.12 -22.48
N GLN A 236 23.08 -2.13 -23.62
CA GLN A 236 24.14 -3.11 -23.90
C GLN A 236 25.47 -2.60 -23.38
N ILE A 237 25.93 -3.16 -22.26
CA ILE A 237 27.18 -2.72 -21.63
C ILE A 237 28.41 -3.38 -22.25
N ASN A 238 28.25 -4.47 -23.00
CA ASN A 238 29.27 -5.08 -23.84
C ASN A 238 28.60 -6.01 -24.88
N ALA A 239 29.38 -6.66 -25.75
CA ALA A 239 28.86 -7.54 -26.80
C ALA A 239 28.06 -8.77 -26.29
N LYS A 240 28.17 -9.15 -25.02
CA LYS A 240 27.57 -10.36 -24.43
C LYS A 240 26.52 -10.07 -23.35
N GLU A 241 26.59 -8.91 -22.72
CA GLU A 241 25.76 -8.56 -21.58
C GLU A 241 24.93 -7.31 -21.83
N THR A 242 23.64 -7.50 -21.57
CA THR A 242 22.65 -6.43 -21.58
C THR A 242 22.11 -6.23 -20.17
N LEU A 243 21.94 -4.98 -19.75
CA LEU A 243 21.34 -4.61 -18.47
C LEU A 243 19.93 -4.11 -18.69
N SER A 244 18.96 -4.68 -17.96
CA SER A 244 17.64 -4.08 -17.87
C SER A 244 17.69 -2.77 -17.09
N LEU A 245 16.80 -1.84 -17.44
CA LEU A 245 16.69 -0.56 -16.74
C LEU A 245 16.36 -0.73 -15.25
N ASP A 246 15.62 -1.78 -14.85
CA ASP A 246 15.38 -2.12 -13.45
C ASP A 246 16.66 -2.43 -12.66
N SER A 247 17.61 -3.16 -13.28
CA SER A 247 18.90 -3.50 -12.67
C SER A 247 19.79 -2.26 -12.54
N LEU A 248 19.80 -1.42 -13.58
CA LEU A 248 20.51 -0.15 -13.59
C LEU A 248 19.94 0.84 -12.54
N ARG A 249 18.61 0.88 -12.38
CA ARG A 249 17.89 1.71 -11.39
C ARG A 249 18.43 1.51 -9.98
N HIS A 250 18.64 0.26 -9.57
CA HIS A 250 19.18 -0.07 -8.25
C HIS A 250 20.61 0.46 -8.06
N THR A 251 21.43 0.31 -9.09
CA THR A 251 22.85 0.68 -9.07
C THR A 251 23.03 2.20 -9.04
N LEU A 252 22.28 2.94 -9.87
CA LEU A 252 22.32 4.39 -9.89
C LEU A 252 21.74 5.03 -8.62
N ARG A 253 20.74 4.41 -7.97
CA ARG A 253 20.22 4.90 -6.67
C ARG A 253 21.29 4.96 -5.60
N HIS A 254 22.22 4.00 -5.62
CA HIS A 254 23.35 3.99 -4.71
C HIS A 254 24.34 5.12 -5.04
N ALA A 255 24.67 5.28 -6.32
CA ALA A 255 25.53 6.37 -6.78
C ALA A 255 24.97 7.76 -6.42
N VAL A 256 23.66 7.98 -6.52
CA VAL A 256 22.98 9.23 -6.07
C VAL A 256 23.21 9.49 -4.58
N LYS A 257 23.05 8.48 -3.72
CA LYS A 257 23.32 8.62 -2.28
C LYS A 257 24.78 8.98 -1.98
N LYS A 258 25.70 8.50 -2.82
CA LYS A 258 27.14 8.77 -2.71
C LYS A 258 27.56 10.10 -3.36
N GLY A 259 26.67 10.78 -4.06
CA GLY A 259 26.91 12.14 -4.57
C GLY A 259 26.73 12.34 -6.08
N LEU A 260 26.14 11.38 -6.82
CA LEU A 260 25.84 11.54 -8.25
C LEU A 260 24.82 12.67 -8.47
N LYS A 261 25.19 13.64 -9.33
CA LYS A 261 24.41 14.86 -9.59
C LYS A 261 23.83 14.90 -10.99
N LEU A 262 24.59 14.43 -11.98
CA LEU A 262 24.21 14.44 -13.39
C LEU A 262 24.44 13.05 -14.01
N ALA A 263 23.44 12.53 -14.72
CA ALA A 263 23.60 11.36 -15.58
C ALA A 263 23.35 11.74 -17.04
N ILE A 264 24.24 11.37 -17.94
CA ILE A 264 24.16 11.63 -19.37
C ILE A 264 24.10 10.28 -20.08
N PHE A 265 22.99 10.02 -20.75
CA PHE A 265 22.79 8.83 -21.57
C PHE A 265 22.83 9.24 -23.03
N ASN A 266 24.01 9.15 -23.63
CA ASN A 266 24.24 9.41 -25.05
C ASN A 266 23.90 8.16 -25.88
N SER A 267 22.67 7.66 -25.72
CA SER A 267 22.19 6.38 -26.24
C SER A 267 20.69 6.44 -26.58
N CYS A 268 20.18 5.45 -27.33
CA CYS A 268 18.79 5.43 -27.77
C CYS A 268 17.81 4.90 -26.73
N ASP A 269 16.94 5.77 -26.24
CA ASP A 269 15.96 5.36 -25.24
C ASP A 269 15.66 6.41 -24.18
N GLY A 270 15.61 7.70 -24.48
CA GLY A 270 15.61 8.67 -23.40
C GLY A 270 14.33 8.80 -22.58
N VAL A 271 13.15 8.65 -23.18
CA VAL A 271 11.89 8.87 -22.44
C VAL A 271 11.51 7.64 -21.62
N GLY A 272 11.68 6.43 -22.17
CA GLY A 272 11.54 5.18 -21.42
C GLY A 272 12.55 5.10 -20.28
N LEU A 273 13.81 5.48 -20.53
CA LEU A 273 14.86 5.56 -19.53
C LEU A 273 14.59 6.60 -18.46
N ALA A 274 14.26 7.83 -18.82
CA ALA A 274 14.01 8.89 -17.85
C ALA A 274 12.79 8.61 -16.98
N ARG A 275 11.71 8.02 -17.52
CA ARG A 275 10.58 7.53 -16.73
C ARG A 275 11.01 6.46 -15.72
N ASN A 276 11.78 5.49 -16.19
CA ASN A 276 12.31 4.41 -15.34
C ASN A 276 13.32 4.89 -14.28
N LEU A 277 14.03 5.98 -14.56
CA LEU A 277 15.00 6.58 -13.67
C LEU A 277 14.41 7.69 -12.78
N ALA A 278 13.15 8.08 -12.95
CA ALA A 278 12.48 9.08 -12.11
C ALA A 278 12.57 8.71 -10.61
N ASP A 279 12.32 7.43 -10.28
CA ASP A 279 12.43 6.92 -8.91
C ASP A 279 13.88 6.73 -8.41
N VAL A 280 14.89 6.97 -9.25
CA VAL A 280 16.31 6.94 -8.86
C VAL A 280 16.69 8.24 -8.13
N ARG A 281 15.94 9.32 -8.39
CA ARG A 281 16.16 10.64 -7.83
C ARG A 281 17.52 11.24 -8.20
N ILE A 282 18.02 10.97 -9.41
CA ILE A 282 19.18 11.69 -9.95
C ILE A 282 18.75 13.16 -10.15
N PRO A 283 19.48 14.16 -9.62
CA PRO A 283 19.06 15.55 -9.72
C PRO A 283 18.86 16.04 -11.16
N TYR A 284 19.75 15.62 -12.07
CA TYR A 284 19.74 15.97 -13.49
C TYR A 284 20.00 14.73 -14.35
N THR A 285 19.18 14.51 -15.38
CA THR A 285 19.43 13.46 -16.39
C THR A 285 19.29 14.06 -17.79
N ILE A 286 20.28 13.85 -18.65
CA ILE A 286 20.23 14.18 -20.07
C ILE A 286 20.03 12.89 -20.87
N VAL A 287 19.04 12.91 -21.76
CA VAL A 287 18.68 11.76 -22.61
C VAL A 287 18.22 12.22 -24.00
N MET A 288 18.01 11.28 -24.93
CA MET A 288 17.50 11.55 -26.28
C MET A 288 16.03 11.14 -26.43
N ARG A 289 15.15 12.03 -26.93
CA ARG A 289 13.70 11.79 -27.10
C ARG A 289 13.38 10.57 -27.97
N GLU A 290 14.22 10.36 -28.98
CA GLU A 290 14.09 9.34 -30.01
C GLU A 290 15.46 8.68 -30.26
N PRO A 291 15.51 7.57 -31.02
CA PRO A 291 16.75 6.99 -31.49
C PRO A 291 17.69 8.06 -32.07
N VAL A 292 18.97 8.07 -31.71
CA VAL A 292 19.92 9.08 -32.15
C VAL A 292 20.99 8.46 -33.06
N PRO A 293 21.27 9.06 -34.23
CA PRO A 293 22.44 8.71 -35.03
C PRO A 293 23.73 9.00 -34.26
N ASP A 294 24.71 8.12 -34.39
CA ASP A 294 25.99 8.22 -33.68
C ASP A 294 26.67 9.59 -33.85
N ILE A 295 26.70 10.11 -35.08
CA ILE A 295 27.26 11.44 -35.38
C ILE A 295 26.52 12.58 -34.67
N VAL A 296 25.20 12.49 -34.53
CA VAL A 296 24.39 13.50 -33.83
C VAL A 296 24.68 13.46 -32.33
N ALA A 297 24.82 12.26 -31.76
CA ALA A 297 25.18 12.05 -30.36
C ALA A 297 26.58 12.61 -30.03
N GLN A 298 27.56 12.39 -30.90
CA GLN A 298 28.92 12.92 -30.75
C GLN A 298 28.96 14.46 -30.82
N HIS A 299 28.27 15.05 -31.81
CA HIS A 299 28.20 16.50 -31.96
C HIS A 299 27.48 17.16 -30.77
N PHE A 300 26.36 16.57 -30.33
CA PHE A 300 25.67 17.02 -29.12
C PHE A 300 26.61 17.05 -27.92
N LEU A 301 27.31 15.94 -27.66
CA LEU A 301 28.22 15.83 -26.52
C LEU A 301 29.34 16.88 -26.60
N ARG A 302 29.93 17.09 -27.79
CA ARG A 302 30.97 18.08 -28.02
C ARG A 302 30.50 19.49 -27.70
N TYR A 303 29.36 19.92 -28.26
CA TYR A 303 28.84 21.26 -28.01
C TYR A 303 28.44 21.43 -26.54
N PHE A 304 27.81 20.41 -25.95
CA PHE A 304 27.33 20.44 -24.57
C PHE A 304 28.48 20.57 -23.58
N LEU A 305 29.49 19.71 -23.68
CA LEU A 305 30.63 19.74 -22.77
C LEU A 305 31.48 21.01 -22.94
N THR A 306 31.58 21.54 -24.16
CA THR A 306 32.30 22.81 -24.41
C THR A 306 31.63 23.97 -23.67
N ALA A 307 30.31 24.12 -23.80
CA ALA A 307 29.55 25.17 -23.13
C ALA A 307 29.49 24.94 -21.60
N PHE A 308 29.25 23.69 -21.18
CA PHE A 308 29.14 23.38 -19.76
C PHE A 308 30.47 23.63 -19.02
N ALA A 309 31.60 23.25 -19.62
CA ALA A 309 32.93 23.48 -19.05
C ALA A 309 33.34 24.96 -19.00
N SER A 310 32.80 25.81 -19.88
CA SER A 310 33.06 27.27 -19.85
C SER A 310 32.32 28.00 -18.74
N GLY A 311 31.52 27.29 -17.92
CA GLY A 311 30.82 27.85 -16.76
C GLY A 311 29.37 28.22 -17.04
N GLU A 312 28.87 27.92 -18.24
CA GLU A 312 27.44 28.05 -18.55
C GLU A 312 26.61 27.12 -17.67
N SER A 313 25.34 27.47 -17.49
CA SER A 313 24.41 26.58 -16.79
C SER A 313 24.12 25.33 -17.62
N LEU A 314 23.68 24.26 -16.94
CA LEU A 314 23.23 23.04 -17.60
C LEU A 314 22.21 23.34 -18.72
N TYR A 315 21.30 24.28 -18.48
CA TYR A 315 20.24 24.66 -19.42
C TYR A 315 20.80 25.40 -20.64
N ALA A 316 21.61 26.45 -20.40
CA ALA A 316 22.24 27.22 -21.46
C ALA A 316 23.15 26.33 -22.34
N SER A 317 23.84 25.37 -21.71
CA SER A 317 24.70 24.42 -22.41
C SER A 317 23.93 23.51 -23.37
N VAL A 318 22.79 22.95 -22.93
CA VAL A 318 21.93 22.12 -23.81
C VAL A 318 21.28 22.96 -24.90
N GLN A 319 20.84 24.17 -24.58
CA GLN A 319 20.26 25.09 -25.55
C GLN A 319 21.25 25.44 -26.67
N GLN A 320 22.47 25.87 -26.31
CA GLN A 320 23.52 26.20 -27.28
C GLN A 320 23.89 24.99 -28.13
N SER A 321 23.86 23.79 -27.54
CA SER A 321 24.09 22.54 -28.27
C SER A 321 23.02 22.28 -29.31
N ARG A 322 21.73 22.45 -28.97
CA ARG A 322 20.63 22.32 -29.94
C ARG A 322 20.71 23.35 -31.06
N ALA A 323 21.05 24.60 -30.75
CA ALA A 323 21.22 25.64 -31.77
C ALA A 323 22.32 25.27 -32.78
N ARG A 324 23.44 24.74 -32.32
CA ARG A 324 24.51 24.25 -33.21
C ARG A 324 24.15 23.01 -33.99
N LEU A 325 23.42 22.06 -33.38
CA LEU A 325 22.89 20.89 -34.11
C LEU A 325 21.94 21.33 -35.23
N GLN A 326 21.13 22.35 -34.97
CA GLN A 326 20.22 22.92 -35.97
C GLN A 326 20.98 23.53 -37.16
N GLU A 327 22.06 24.28 -36.90
CA GLU A 327 22.86 24.91 -37.96
C GLU A 327 23.73 23.92 -38.74
N GLU A 328 24.33 22.93 -38.06
CA GLU A 328 25.39 22.09 -38.63
C GLU A 328 24.90 20.72 -39.12
N LEU A 329 23.81 20.16 -38.59
CA LEU A 329 23.41 18.76 -38.86
C LEU A 329 22.00 18.56 -39.42
N GLU A 330 21.09 19.54 -39.38
CA GLU A 330 19.71 19.30 -39.81
C GLU A 330 19.51 19.06 -41.30
N ASN A 331 20.48 19.41 -42.15
CA ASN A 331 20.45 19.10 -43.58
C ASN A 331 20.60 17.59 -43.85
N ASP A 332 21.44 16.92 -43.06
CA ASP A 332 21.73 15.49 -43.22
C ASP A 332 20.91 14.63 -42.25
N TYR A 333 20.55 15.20 -41.09
CA TYR A 333 19.79 14.58 -40.02
C TYR A 333 18.63 15.50 -39.58
N PRO A 334 17.51 15.49 -40.32
CA PRO A 334 16.35 16.32 -40.00
C PRO A 334 15.94 16.16 -38.55
N CYS A 335 15.73 17.30 -37.87
CA CYS A 335 15.32 17.36 -36.46
C CYS A 335 16.37 16.87 -35.45
N ALA A 336 17.67 16.85 -35.79
CA ALA A 336 18.75 16.53 -34.86
C ALA A 336 18.67 17.38 -33.57
N SER A 337 18.28 18.65 -33.67
CA SER A 337 18.09 19.54 -32.52
C SER A 337 16.92 19.13 -31.60
N TRP A 338 15.95 18.34 -32.11
CA TRP A 338 14.78 17.90 -31.34
C TRP A 338 15.11 16.78 -30.36
N LEU A 339 16.27 16.13 -30.46
CA LEU A 339 16.54 14.90 -29.73
C LEU A 339 16.96 15.12 -28.27
N PRO A 340 17.98 15.94 -27.94
CA PRO A 340 18.48 16.02 -26.57
C PRO A 340 17.44 16.66 -25.66
N VAL A 341 17.20 16.14 -24.45
CA VAL A 341 16.25 16.69 -23.47
C VAL A 341 16.74 16.51 -22.03
N ILE A 342 16.45 17.51 -21.18
CA ILE A 342 16.76 17.49 -19.74
C ILE A 342 15.55 16.99 -18.96
N PHE A 343 15.77 15.96 -18.15
CA PHE A 343 14.86 15.55 -17.09
C PHE A 343 15.39 16.01 -15.73
N GLN A 344 14.55 16.70 -14.96
CA GLN A 344 14.96 17.32 -13.71
C GLN A 344 13.91 17.20 -12.60
N ASN A 345 14.40 17.21 -11.37
CA ASN A 345 13.63 17.58 -10.20
C ASN A 345 13.33 19.11 -10.15
N PRO A 346 12.06 19.56 -9.98
CA PRO A 346 11.68 20.98 -9.99
C PRO A 346 12.36 21.86 -8.95
N ALA A 347 12.66 21.29 -7.78
CA ALA A 347 13.24 22.03 -6.68
C ALA A 347 14.79 22.06 -6.72
N ALA A 348 15.41 21.52 -7.78
CA ALA A 348 16.86 21.45 -7.87
C ALA A 348 17.43 22.81 -8.28
N ALA A 349 18.45 23.25 -7.54
CA ALA A 349 19.16 24.49 -7.82
C ALA A 349 20.07 24.31 -9.03
N GLU A 350 20.06 25.28 -9.94
CA GLU A 350 20.83 25.29 -11.19
C GLU A 350 22.25 24.70 -11.03
N LEU A 351 22.63 23.80 -11.96
CA LEU A 351 23.93 23.13 -11.98
C LEU A 351 24.90 23.85 -12.94
N LYS A 352 26.11 24.14 -12.46
CA LYS A 352 27.22 24.71 -13.26
C LYS A 352 28.50 23.91 -13.06
N TYR A 353 29.36 23.88 -14.08
CA TYR A 353 30.69 23.27 -13.96
C TYR A 353 31.64 24.17 -13.16
N PRO A 354 32.39 23.64 -12.18
CA PRO A 354 33.26 24.44 -11.33
C PRO A 354 34.44 24.99 -12.13
N GLN A 355 34.66 26.29 -12.08
CA GLN A 355 35.84 26.93 -12.68
C GLN A 355 37.08 26.70 -11.78
N PRO A 356 38.27 26.42 -12.35
CA PRO A 356 39.48 26.25 -11.56
C PRO A 356 39.77 27.52 -10.75
N SER A 357 39.83 27.38 -9.43
CA SER A 357 40.20 28.47 -8.54
C SER A 357 41.73 28.64 -8.55
N ASN A 358 42.20 29.89 -8.66
CA ASN A 358 43.63 30.25 -8.57
C ASN A 358 44.18 30.10 -7.14
N TRP A 359 44.08 28.90 -6.56
CA TRP A 359 44.54 28.57 -5.20
C TRP A 359 45.78 27.67 -5.22
N ALA A 360 46.56 27.72 -6.30
CA ALA A 360 47.96 27.29 -6.28
C ALA A 360 48.79 28.29 -5.44
N LYS A 361 48.59 28.29 -4.12
CA LYS A 361 49.50 28.77 -3.05
C LYS A 361 48.77 28.68 -1.70
N ILE A 362 49.46 28.12 -0.70
CA ILE A 362 49.09 27.98 0.74
C ILE A 362 48.27 26.70 1.03
N GLY A 363 48.69 25.69 1.80
CA GLY A 363 49.87 25.44 2.64
C GLY A 363 49.61 24.15 3.44
N PHE A 364 50.64 23.31 3.60
CA PHE A 364 50.63 21.90 4.02
C PHE A 364 50.81 21.73 5.56
N LYS A 365 50.55 20.51 6.08
CA LYS A 365 50.88 19.92 7.43
C LYS A 365 49.74 20.01 8.49
N ALA A 366 49.43 19.03 9.33
CA ALA A 366 50.20 17.87 9.84
C ALA A 366 49.29 16.73 10.34
N ALA A 367 49.82 15.50 10.36
CA ALA A 367 49.31 14.35 11.10
C ALA A 367 50.48 13.64 11.81
N ILE A 368 50.15 12.88 12.89
CA ILE A 368 50.90 11.81 13.60
C ILE A 368 51.27 12.12 15.07
N PHE A 369 50.86 11.23 16.00
CA PHE A 369 51.62 10.60 17.14
C PHE A 369 50.64 9.73 18.00
N ILE A 370 50.67 8.38 18.03
CA ILE A 370 51.43 7.38 18.87
C ILE A 370 51.14 7.52 20.40
N GLY A 371 50.90 6.51 21.25
CA GLY A 371 51.03 5.05 21.23
C GLY A 371 50.72 4.41 22.61
N LEU A 372 50.90 3.09 22.68
CA LEU A 372 50.63 2.13 23.78
C LEU A 372 51.53 2.22 25.02
N LEU A 373 51.01 1.76 26.18
CA LEU A 373 51.61 0.92 27.26
C LEU A 373 50.57 0.82 28.41
N VAL A 374 50.22 -0.31 29.03
CA VAL A 374 50.98 -1.07 30.04
C VAL A 374 50.28 -2.43 30.28
N THR A 375 51.06 -3.52 30.35
CA THR A 375 50.65 -4.83 30.90
C THR A 375 51.44 -5.11 32.19
N GLY A 376 50.75 -5.49 33.27
CA GLY A 376 51.44 -5.94 34.49
C GLY A 376 50.58 -6.03 35.75
N SER A 377 49.40 -6.65 35.70
CA SER A 377 48.70 -7.18 36.91
C SER A 377 47.52 -8.13 36.61
N TYR A 378 47.42 -8.70 35.40
CA TYR A 378 46.17 -9.30 34.88
C TYR A 378 46.27 -10.82 34.69
N ILE A 379 46.73 -11.58 35.69
CA ILE A 379 46.73 -13.07 35.61
C ILE A 379 45.98 -13.76 36.77
N PHE A 380 45.63 -13.07 37.86
CA PHE A 380 44.82 -13.69 38.93
C PHE A 380 43.32 -13.33 38.92
N THR A 381 42.92 -12.25 38.23
CA THR A 381 41.50 -11.85 38.06
C THR A 381 40.84 -12.42 36.80
N THR A 382 41.61 -12.88 35.81
CA THR A 382 41.11 -13.46 34.55
C THR A 382 40.54 -14.86 34.70
N VAL A 383 41.16 -15.71 35.54
CA VAL A 383 40.72 -17.11 35.72
C VAL A 383 39.40 -17.20 36.52
N VAL A 384 39.21 -16.36 37.56
CA VAL A 384 37.98 -16.34 38.36
C VAL A 384 36.80 -15.72 37.58
N ASN A 385 37.07 -14.71 36.75
CA ASN A 385 36.06 -14.10 35.88
C ASN A 385 35.66 -15.02 34.72
N GLU A 386 36.58 -15.79 34.13
CA GLU A 386 36.24 -16.81 33.13
C GLU A 386 35.34 -17.91 33.71
N TRP A 387 35.62 -18.40 34.93
CA TRP A 387 34.85 -19.49 35.55
C TRP A 387 33.40 -19.06 35.86
N ARG A 388 33.21 -17.83 36.37
CA ARG A 388 31.86 -17.25 36.58
C ARG A 388 31.11 -17.01 35.27
N PHE A 389 31.80 -16.63 34.21
CA PHE A 389 31.18 -16.42 32.90
C PHE A 389 30.76 -17.74 32.24
N ARG A 390 31.54 -18.82 32.40
CA ARG A 390 31.17 -20.17 31.93
C ARG A 390 29.85 -20.67 32.53
N GLY A 391 29.54 -20.30 33.77
CA GLY A 391 28.27 -20.64 34.44
C GLY A 391 27.02 -20.05 33.78
N ARG A 392 27.15 -19.20 32.76
CA ARG A 392 26.03 -18.65 31.99
C ARG A 392 25.56 -19.54 30.84
N PHE A 393 26.31 -20.60 30.52
CA PHE A 393 26.00 -21.50 29.42
C PHE A 393 25.58 -22.87 29.94
N SER A 394 24.69 -23.53 29.20
CA SER A 394 24.31 -24.91 29.50
C SER A 394 23.75 -25.62 28.26
N ASP A 395 24.13 -26.87 28.06
CA ASP A 395 23.48 -27.81 27.15
C ASP A 395 22.83 -28.98 27.90
N GLY A 396 22.72 -28.87 29.23
CA GLY A 396 22.30 -29.93 30.14
C GLY A 396 23.20 -30.08 31.36
N ASN A 397 24.36 -29.41 31.36
CA ASN A 397 25.37 -29.51 32.41
C ASN A 397 25.28 -28.42 33.50
N ASN A 398 24.33 -27.50 33.42
CA ASN A 398 24.12 -26.49 34.47
C ASN A 398 22.64 -26.09 34.58
N LEU A 399 22.23 -25.65 35.77
CA LEU A 399 20.88 -25.12 36.01
C LEU A 399 20.90 -23.61 35.73
N LEU A 400 20.17 -23.16 34.72
CA LEU A 400 20.03 -21.74 34.42
C LEU A 400 18.69 -21.20 34.94
N VAL A 401 17.58 -21.88 34.66
CA VAL A 401 16.22 -21.43 35.02
C VAL A 401 15.80 -22.01 36.38
N LYS A 402 15.68 -21.15 37.40
CA LYS A 402 15.42 -21.59 38.78
C LYS A 402 13.94 -21.89 39.10
N THR A 403 13.00 -21.44 38.28
CA THR A 403 11.55 -21.49 38.56
C THR A 403 10.95 -22.89 38.61
N PHE A 404 11.56 -23.89 37.96
CA PHE A 404 11.07 -25.27 37.89
C PHE A 404 12.08 -26.28 38.44
N THR A 405 12.78 -25.93 39.52
CA THR A 405 13.84 -26.79 40.07
C THR A 405 13.24 -27.86 40.98
N ASN A 406 13.47 -29.13 40.64
CA ASN A 406 13.24 -30.28 41.53
C ASN A 406 14.50 -31.16 41.63
N THR A 407 14.47 -32.15 42.53
CA THR A 407 15.58 -33.09 42.73
C THR A 407 15.91 -33.87 41.46
N HIS A 408 14.88 -34.28 40.70
CA HIS A 408 15.06 -34.98 39.42
C HIS A 408 15.83 -34.17 38.39
N LYS A 409 15.53 -32.87 38.23
CA LYS A 409 16.26 -31.97 37.33
C LYS A 409 17.72 -31.83 37.75
N GLN A 410 17.98 -31.66 39.05
CA GLN A 410 19.34 -31.56 39.58
C GLN A 410 20.15 -32.84 39.38
N ASP A 411 19.53 -34.00 39.62
CA ASP A 411 20.16 -35.30 39.40
C ASP A 411 20.40 -35.56 37.90
N GLY A 412 19.48 -35.14 37.04
CA GLY A 412 19.64 -35.18 35.59
C GLY A 412 20.83 -34.35 35.12
N ILE A 413 21.00 -33.14 35.64
CA ILE A 413 22.15 -32.27 35.35
C ILE A 413 23.46 -32.93 35.81
N LYS A 414 23.52 -33.49 37.02
CA LYS A 414 24.70 -34.21 37.54
C LYS A 414 25.04 -35.42 36.66
N ALA A 415 24.04 -36.21 36.28
CA ALA A 415 24.23 -37.36 35.40
C ALA A 415 24.74 -36.93 34.02
N PHE A 416 24.22 -35.82 33.47
CA PHE A 416 24.67 -35.24 32.21
C PHE A 416 26.13 -34.77 32.29
N GLN A 417 26.53 -34.10 33.38
CA GLN A 417 27.92 -33.70 33.63
C GLN A 417 28.89 -34.89 33.70
N GLN A 418 28.42 -36.03 34.21
CA GLN A 418 29.18 -37.27 34.32
C GLN A 418 29.22 -38.07 33.00
N GLY A 419 28.55 -37.61 31.94
CA GLY A 419 28.43 -38.34 30.67
C GLY A 419 27.46 -39.54 30.74
N ASN A 420 26.72 -39.71 31.83
CA ASN A 420 25.69 -40.75 31.95
C ASN A 420 24.36 -40.27 31.37
N TYR A 421 24.30 -40.24 30.03
CA TYR A 421 23.15 -39.68 29.32
C TYR A 421 21.87 -40.50 29.46
N GLN A 422 21.96 -41.81 29.70
CA GLN A 422 20.78 -42.64 29.95
C GLN A 422 20.11 -42.27 31.28
N LEU A 423 20.91 -42.16 32.35
CA LEU A 423 20.39 -41.70 33.65
C LEU A 423 19.88 -40.25 33.55
N ALA A 424 20.58 -39.38 32.81
CA ALA A 424 20.12 -38.01 32.58
C ALA A 424 18.74 -37.98 31.90
N GLN A 425 18.52 -38.80 30.88
CA GLN A 425 17.21 -38.93 30.20
C GLN A 425 16.11 -39.35 31.18
N GLU A 426 16.34 -40.39 31.97
CA GLU A 426 15.36 -40.88 32.95
C GLU A 426 14.99 -39.79 33.98
N LYS A 427 16.00 -39.06 34.48
CA LYS A 427 15.81 -38.01 35.48
C LYS A 427 15.12 -36.76 34.89
N PHE A 428 15.49 -36.33 33.69
CA PHE A 428 14.78 -35.22 33.03
C PHE A 428 13.34 -35.60 32.67
N GLN A 429 13.11 -36.85 32.23
CA GLN A 429 11.75 -37.33 31.98
C GLN A 429 10.91 -37.37 33.25
N ALA A 430 11.48 -37.76 34.40
CA ALA A 430 10.81 -37.70 35.69
C ALA A 430 10.47 -36.25 36.07
N SER A 431 11.40 -35.31 35.88
CA SER A 431 11.15 -33.88 36.13
C SER A 431 10.03 -33.32 35.24
N LEU A 432 9.97 -33.70 33.96
CA LEU A 432 8.89 -33.29 33.04
C LEU A 432 7.53 -33.90 33.37
N ARG A 433 7.45 -34.96 34.19
CA ARG A 433 6.15 -35.45 34.69
C ARG A 433 5.59 -34.54 35.78
N GLU A 434 6.47 -33.86 36.53
CA GLU A 434 6.09 -32.91 37.57
C GLU A 434 5.89 -31.49 36.99
N TYR A 435 6.82 -31.04 36.16
CA TYR A 435 6.80 -29.73 35.49
C TYR A 435 6.82 -29.89 33.97
N TYR A 436 5.69 -30.35 33.42
CA TYR A 436 5.56 -30.61 31.98
C TYR A 436 5.75 -29.37 31.10
N ASN A 437 5.57 -28.17 31.66
CA ASN A 437 5.70 -26.89 30.98
C ASN A 437 7.09 -26.23 31.13
N ASP A 438 8.10 -26.98 31.61
CA ASP A 438 9.49 -26.52 31.74
C ASP A 438 10.28 -26.72 30.42
N PRO A 439 10.50 -25.66 29.63
CA PRO A 439 11.19 -25.78 28.35
C PRO A 439 12.69 -26.04 28.49
N GLU A 440 13.33 -25.63 29.59
CA GLU A 440 14.77 -25.89 29.80
C GLU A 440 15.01 -27.40 29.97
N THR A 441 14.19 -28.05 30.80
CA THR A 441 14.29 -29.50 31.02
C THR A 441 13.97 -30.29 29.76
N LEU A 442 13.02 -29.84 28.94
CA LEU A 442 12.73 -30.50 27.65
C LEU A 442 13.92 -30.39 26.68
N ILE A 443 14.60 -29.25 26.64
CA ILE A 443 15.83 -29.08 25.83
C ILE A 443 16.94 -30.01 26.34
N TYR A 444 17.15 -30.09 27.66
CA TYR A 444 18.17 -30.95 28.25
C TYR A 444 17.87 -32.44 28.03
N PHE A 445 16.61 -32.84 28.15
CA PHE A 445 16.15 -34.18 27.80
C PHE A 445 16.48 -34.51 26.34
N ASN A 446 16.16 -33.61 25.42
CA ASN A 446 16.45 -33.79 23.99
C ASN A 446 17.94 -33.85 23.68
N ASN A 447 18.75 -33.00 24.32
CA ASN A 447 20.20 -33.05 24.20
C ASN A 447 20.78 -34.38 24.72
N ALA A 448 20.25 -34.91 25.82
CA ALA A 448 20.68 -36.18 26.39
C ALA A 448 20.33 -37.37 25.48
N LYS A 449 19.17 -37.34 24.80
CA LYS A 449 18.77 -38.37 23.83
C LYS A 449 19.70 -38.48 22.62
N VAL A 450 20.30 -37.36 22.20
CA VAL A 450 21.11 -37.28 20.98
C VAL A 450 22.62 -37.24 21.26
N ALA A 451 23.03 -37.34 22.53
CA ALA A 451 24.42 -37.15 22.95
C ALA A 451 25.42 -38.13 22.30
N ASN A 452 24.98 -39.34 21.94
CA ASN A 452 25.77 -40.37 21.26
C ASN A 452 25.42 -40.51 19.76
N GLN A 453 24.72 -39.54 19.19
CA GLN A 453 24.30 -39.52 17.78
C GLN A 453 25.05 -38.41 17.03
N PRO A 454 25.10 -38.44 15.68
CA PRO A 454 25.56 -37.30 14.90
C PRO A 454 24.71 -36.05 15.20
N ILE A 455 25.33 -34.90 15.47
CA ILE A 455 24.62 -33.67 15.89
C ILE A 455 24.92 -32.45 15.02
N LEU A 456 23.99 -31.50 15.04
CA LEU A 456 24.14 -30.10 14.60
C LEU A 456 23.86 -29.19 15.79
N LYS A 457 24.80 -28.29 16.11
CA LYS A 457 24.72 -27.46 17.33
C LYS A 457 24.25 -26.05 16.99
N ILE A 458 23.28 -25.54 17.75
CA ILE A 458 22.84 -24.13 17.67
C ILE A 458 22.86 -23.46 19.05
N GLY A 459 23.11 -22.16 19.09
CA GLY A 459 23.08 -21.34 20.31
C GLY A 459 21.73 -20.63 20.49
N VAL A 460 21.33 -20.40 21.73
CA VAL A 460 20.12 -19.65 22.09
C VAL A 460 20.46 -18.70 23.24
N ALA A 461 20.31 -17.40 23.02
CA ALA A 461 20.59 -16.38 24.04
C ALA A 461 19.29 -15.81 24.62
N VAL A 462 19.13 -15.91 25.94
CA VAL A 462 17.89 -15.51 26.65
C VAL A 462 18.17 -14.82 27.99
N PRO A 463 17.26 -13.95 28.49
CA PRO A 463 17.48 -13.10 29.66
C PRO A 463 17.07 -13.78 30.98
N ILE A 464 17.68 -14.91 31.30
CA ILE A 464 17.22 -15.81 32.38
C ILE A 464 17.22 -15.12 33.74
N GLY A 465 18.26 -14.33 34.07
CA GLY A 465 18.39 -13.73 35.40
C GLY A 465 17.53 -12.49 35.64
N THR A 466 17.18 -11.73 34.60
CA THR A 466 16.34 -10.51 34.74
C THR A 466 14.88 -10.75 34.41
N ASN A 467 14.57 -11.66 33.46
CA ASN A 467 13.23 -11.89 32.96
C ASN A 467 12.97 -13.38 32.67
N SER A 468 12.97 -14.20 33.72
CA SER A 468 12.80 -15.67 33.62
C SER A 468 11.54 -16.09 32.83
N ASN A 469 10.40 -15.40 32.99
CA ASN A 469 9.17 -15.71 32.26
C ASN A 469 9.34 -15.53 30.74
N VAL A 470 9.96 -14.42 30.34
CA VAL A 470 10.24 -14.12 28.93
C VAL A 470 11.25 -15.12 28.35
N ALA A 471 12.28 -15.49 29.13
CA ALA A 471 13.21 -16.53 28.74
C ALA A 471 12.48 -17.87 28.50
N GLN A 472 11.55 -18.25 29.38
CA GLN A 472 10.74 -19.45 29.19
C GLN A 472 9.86 -19.39 27.93
N GLU A 473 9.22 -18.26 27.62
CA GLU A 473 8.43 -18.11 26.38
C GLU A 473 9.27 -18.41 25.13
N ILE A 474 10.47 -17.82 25.04
CA ILE A 474 11.40 -18.06 23.92
C ILE A 474 11.83 -19.53 23.90
N LEU A 475 12.22 -20.08 25.06
CA LEU A 475 12.67 -21.47 25.16
C LEU A 475 11.57 -22.48 24.80
N ARG A 476 10.28 -22.18 25.04
CA ARG A 476 9.17 -23.04 24.60
C ARG A 476 9.14 -23.19 23.08
N GLY A 477 9.30 -22.08 22.35
CA GLY A 477 9.35 -22.10 20.89
C GLY A 477 10.53 -22.95 20.38
N VAL A 478 11.71 -22.76 20.98
CA VAL A 478 12.92 -23.53 20.63
C VAL A 478 12.77 -25.02 20.96
N ALA A 479 12.31 -25.34 22.18
CA ALA A 479 12.16 -26.70 22.66
C ALA A 479 11.17 -27.50 21.80
N GLN A 480 10.05 -26.88 21.43
CA GLN A 480 9.06 -27.49 20.54
C GLN A 480 9.65 -27.74 19.14
N ALA A 481 10.35 -26.77 18.56
CA ALA A 481 11.00 -26.95 17.26
C ALA A 481 12.06 -28.05 17.29
N GLN A 482 12.90 -28.10 18.33
CA GLN A 482 13.91 -29.14 18.53
C GLN A 482 13.26 -30.52 18.65
N GLN A 483 12.21 -30.66 19.47
CA GLN A 483 11.46 -31.89 19.66
C GLN A 483 10.93 -32.42 18.32
N GLU A 484 10.27 -31.56 17.54
CA GLU A 484 9.71 -31.93 16.24
C GLU A 484 10.80 -32.36 15.25
N ILE A 485 11.90 -31.61 15.16
CA ILE A 485 13.00 -31.91 14.23
C ILE A 485 13.66 -33.24 14.61
N ASN A 486 13.94 -33.47 15.89
CA ASN A 486 14.62 -34.68 16.34
C ASN A 486 13.71 -35.91 16.23
N HIS A 487 12.41 -35.78 16.49
CA HIS A 487 11.44 -36.85 16.25
C HIS A 487 11.27 -37.21 14.77
N GLN A 488 11.51 -36.26 13.86
CA GLN A 488 11.50 -36.49 12.41
C GLN A 488 12.81 -37.11 11.88
N GLY A 489 13.73 -37.54 12.75
CA GLY A 489 15.01 -38.13 12.36
C GLY A 489 16.13 -37.12 12.08
N GLY A 490 15.94 -35.85 12.45
CA GLY A 490 16.96 -34.81 12.32
C GLY A 490 17.04 -34.19 10.91
N ILE A 491 18.22 -33.66 10.59
CA ILE A 491 18.58 -33.02 9.31
C ILE A 491 19.74 -33.80 8.72
N HIS A 492 19.55 -34.39 7.53
CA HIS A 492 20.56 -35.26 6.92
C HIS A 492 21.06 -36.39 7.86
N GLY A 493 20.17 -36.92 8.72
CA GLY A 493 20.50 -37.94 9.73
C GLY A 493 21.26 -37.43 10.96
N LYS A 494 21.47 -36.11 11.09
CA LYS A 494 22.07 -35.46 12.26
C LYS A 494 21.00 -34.76 13.10
N PHE A 495 21.06 -34.92 14.41
CA PHE A 495 20.06 -34.38 15.34
C PHE A 495 20.44 -32.99 15.85
N LEU A 496 19.44 -32.17 16.16
CA LEU A 496 19.65 -30.81 16.67
C LEU A 496 19.98 -30.83 18.16
N LYS A 497 21.14 -30.29 18.53
CA LYS A 497 21.58 -30.03 19.90
C LYS A 497 21.56 -28.53 20.19
N VAL A 498 20.91 -28.13 21.29
CA VAL A 498 20.71 -26.72 21.63
C VAL A 498 21.58 -26.32 22.82
N VAL A 499 22.30 -25.20 22.70
CA VAL A 499 23.11 -24.61 23.78
C VAL A 499 22.45 -23.32 24.26
N LEU A 500 22.13 -23.24 25.54
CA LEU A 500 21.54 -22.07 26.16
C LEU A 500 22.62 -21.13 26.70
N ALA A 501 22.39 -19.82 26.60
CA ALA A 501 23.22 -18.79 27.19
C ALA A 501 22.37 -17.71 27.88
N ASN A 502 22.72 -17.37 29.12
CA ASN A 502 22.10 -16.30 29.88
C ASN A 502 22.83 -14.97 29.69
N ASP A 503 22.18 -14.02 29.01
CA ASP A 503 22.69 -12.67 28.79
C ASP A 503 22.17 -11.62 29.81
N ASP A 504 21.25 -12.01 30.70
CA ASP A 504 20.55 -11.12 31.65
C ASP A 504 19.90 -9.88 31.00
N ASN A 505 19.65 -9.90 29.69
CA ASN A 505 19.24 -8.71 28.92
C ASN A 505 20.23 -7.53 29.00
N LYS A 506 21.51 -7.78 29.33
CA LYS A 506 22.53 -6.74 29.50
C LYS A 506 23.41 -6.63 28.26
N PRO A 507 23.52 -5.44 27.61
CA PRO A 507 24.30 -5.25 26.37
C PRO A 507 25.73 -5.81 26.42
N GLU A 508 26.46 -5.54 27.50
CA GLU A 508 27.85 -6.00 27.63
C GLU A 508 27.97 -7.50 27.83
N ILE A 509 27.01 -8.14 28.51
CA ILE A 509 26.98 -9.60 28.66
C ILE A 509 26.57 -10.25 27.33
N ALA A 510 25.61 -9.66 26.61
CA ALA A 510 25.19 -10.12 25.28
C ALA A 510 26.36 -10.12 24.29
N LYS A 511 27.21 -9.08 24.30
CA LYS A 511 28.45 -9.04 23.50
C LYS A 511 29.40 -10.19 23.84
N GLN A 512 29.62 -10.45 25.13
CA GLN A 512 30.47 -11.56 25.58
C GLN A 512 29.89 -12.93 25.18
N VAL A 513 28.57 -13.09 25.26
CA VAL A 513 27.87 -14.30 24.79
C VAL A 513 28.06 -14.48 23.29
N ALA A 514 27.92 -13.42 22.50
CA ALA A 514 28.14 -13.46 21.06
C ALA A 514 29.59 -13.82 20.71
N GLN A 515 30.58 -13.24 21.40
CA GLN A 515 32.00 -13.59 21.24
C GLN A 515 32.23 -15.08 21.49
N ARG A 516 31.65 -15.61 22.57
CA ARG A 516 31.80 -17.04 22.92
C ARG A 516 31.17 -17.96 21.90
N PHE A 517 29.97 -17.63 21.40
CA PHE A 517 29.32 -18.41 20.34
C PHE A 517 30.08 -18.35 19.01
N VAL A 518 30.65 -17.19 18.66
CA VAL A 518 31.50 -17.07 17.45
C VAL A 518 32.75 -17.94 17.56
N GLN A 519 33.39 -17.97 18.74
CA GLN A 519 34.60 -18.76 19.02
C GLN A 519 34.36 -20.29 19.03
N ASP A 520 33.16 -20.76 19.37
CA ASP A 520 32.81 -22.18 19.31
C ASP A 520 32.41 -22.57 17.88
N ALA A 521 33.36 -23.14 17.12
CA ALA A 521 33.17 -23.51 15.72
C ALA A 521 32.04 -24.53 15.49
N ASP A 522 31.64 -25.30 16.50
CA ASP A 522 30.57 -26.29 16.40
C ASP A 522 29.18 -25.63 16.35
N ILE A 523 29.04 -24.40 16.86
CA ILE A 523 27.79 -23.64 16.81
C ILE A 523 27.60 -23.11 15.39
N LEU A 524 26.56 -23.58 14.71
CA LEU A 524 26.30 -23.26 13.30
C LEU A 524 25.43 -22.02 13.11
N ALA A 525 24.54 -21.73 14.05
CA ALA A 525 23.68 -20.55 14.05
C ALA A 525 23.18 -20.23 15.47
N VAL A 526 22.62 -19.04 15.64
CA VAL A 526 22.10 -18.54 16.91
C VAL A 526 20.64 -18.10 16.75
N VAL A 527 19.76 -18.60 17.62
CA VAL A 527 18.46 -17.96 17.89
C VAL A 527 18.74 -16.75 18.79
N GLY A 528 18.51 -15.56 18.25
CA GLY A 528 19.00 -14.29 18.78
C GLY A 528 18.42 -13.89 20.14
N HIS A 529 18.97 -12.80 20.68
CA HIS A 529 18.69 -12.29 22.02
C HIS A 529 17.25 -11.75 22.17
N ASN A 530 16.77 -11.66 23.41
CA ASN A 530 15.39 -11.22 23.71
C ASN A 530 15.11 -9.76 23.30
N SER A 531 15.91 -8.81 23.77
CA SER A 531 15.65 -7.38 23.53
C SER A 531 16.47 -6.81 22.38
N SER A 532 16.03 -5.66 21.89
CA SER A 532 16.82 -4.82 20.99
C SER A 532 18.10 -4.33 21.64
N ASP A 533 18.08 -4.01 22.94
CA ASP A 533 19.24 -3.55 23.71
C ASP A 533 20.35 -4.61 23.76
N ALA A 534 20.00 -5.90 23.79
CA ALA A 534 20.95 -7.00 23.72
C ALA A 534 21.31 -7.38 22.27
N SER A 535 20.32 -7.44 21.37
CA SER A 535 20.49 -7.93 20.00
C SER A 535 21.35 -7.00 19.13
N VAL A 536 21.10 -5.68 19.19
CA VAL A 536 21.83 -4.70 18.37
C VAL A 536 23.34 -4.73 18.64
N PRO A 537 23.84 -4.63 19.88
CA PRO A 537 25.29 -4.71 20.12
C PRO A 537 25.89 -6.09 19.87
N ALA A 538 25.15 -7.18 20.07
CA ALA A 538 25.62 -8.54 19.79
C ALA A 538 25.72 -8.82 18.28
N SER A 539 24.84 -8.23 17.48
CA SER A 539 24.75 -8.47 16.03
C SER A 539 26.01 -8.08 15.26
N ASP A 540 26.73 -7.04 15.67
CA ASP A 540 28.01 -6.67 15.04
C ASP A 540 29.08 -7.76 15.20
N ILE A 541 29.05 -8.48 16.34
CA ILE A 541 29.98 -9.55 16.64
C ILE A 541 29.63 -10.81 15.83
N TYR A 542 28.35 -11.15 15.72
CA TYR A 542 27.90 -12.25 14.87
C TYR A 542 28.19 -12.00 13.38
N GLN A 543 27.94 -10.78 12.90
CA GLN A 543 28.24 -10.36 11.54
C GLN A 543 29.74 -10.47 11.25
N ALA A 544 30.60 -9.93 12.13
CA ALA A 544 32.06 -10.05 11.99
C ALA A 544 32.55 -11.50 12.08
N GLY A 545 31.91 -12.30 12.93
CA GLY A 545 32.22 -13.72 13.15
C GLY A 545 31.65 -14.68 12.10
N LYS A 546 30.92 -14.17 11.09
CA LYS A 546 30.23 -14.96 10.06
C LYS A 546 29.34 -16.08 10.66
N LEU A 547 28.70 -15.78 11.79
CA LEU A 547 27.78 -16.69 12.47
C LEU A 547 26.36 -16.13 12.30
N VAL A 548 25.48 -16.90 11.66
CA VAL A 548 24.11 -16.45 11.43
C VAL A 548 23.38 -16.30 12.77
N MET A 549 22.80 -15.12 13.00
CA MET A 549 21.83 -14.89 14.06
C MET A 549 20.46 -14.65 13.43
N VAL A 550 19.46 -15.45 13.85
CA VAL A 550 18.05 -15.21 13.53
C VAL A 550 17.35 -14.71 14.79
N SER A 551 17.09 -13.41 14.87
CA SER A 551 16.44 -12.78 16.03
C SER A 551 14.93 -13.06 16.05
N PRO A 552 14.40 -13.69 17.11
CA PRO A 552 12.97 -13.94 17.22
C PRO A 552 12.19 -12.76 17.81
N THR A 553 12.84 -11.81 18.51
CA THR A 553 12.12 -10.85 19.35
C THR A 553 12.61 -9.40 19.28
N SER A 554 13.72 -9.12 18.59
CA SER A 554 14.18 -7.73 18.41
C SER A 554 13.57 -7.09 17.16
N SER A 555 12.68 -6.13 17.39
CA SER A 555 12.02 -5.33 16.35
C SER A 555 12.75 -4.04 15.99
N SER A 556 13.92 -3.77 16.57
CA SER A 556 14.66 -2.52 16.34
C SER A 556 14.87 -2.27 14.86
N THR A 557 14.66 -1.03 14.42
CA THR A 557 15.03 -0.61 13.06
C THR A 557 16.54 -0.67 12.85
N ARG A 558 17.33 -0.56 13.92
CA ARG A 558 18.80 -0.57 13.88
C ARG A 558 19.41 -1.96 13.70
N LEU A 559 18.64 -3.03 13.96
CA LEU A 559 19.16 -4.41 13.90
C LEU A 559 19.61 -4.80 12.49
N THR A 560 18.90 -4.29 11.48
CA THR A 560 19.09 -4.60 10.06
C THR A 560 19.29 -3.34 9.22
N ASP A 561 19.63 -2.21 9.88
CA ASP A 561 19.88 -0.95 9.19
C ASP A 561 21.05 -1.07 8.21
N ARG A 562 20.89 -0.39 7.07
CA ARG A 562 21.65 -0.62 5.83
C ARG A 562 23.15 -0.26 5.80
N PRO A 563 23.82 0.33 6.81
CA PRO A 563 25.28 0.50 6.75
C PRO A 563 26.09 -0.80 6.84
N ARG A 564 25.49 -1.95 7.20
CA ARG A 564 26.21 -3.19 7.55
C ARG A 564 26.47 -4.16 6.40
N LEU A 565 25.98 -3.87 5.19
CA LEU A 565 26.21 -4.72 4.02
C LEU A 565 27.60 -4.42 3.42
N ASP A 566 28.60 -5.15 3.87
CA ASP A 566 29.84 -5.32 3.11
C ASP A 566 29.67 -6.41 2.03
N SER A 567 30.70 -6.59 1.20
CA SER A 567 30.74 -7.61 0.15
C SER A 567 30.71 -9.06 0.65
N HIS A 568 30.59 -9.31 1.97
CA HIS A 568 30.73 -10.63 2.61
C HIS A 568 29.41 -11.30 2.98
N GLY A 569 28.26 -10.68 2.70
CA GLY A 569 26.93 -11.27 2.91
C GLY A 569 26.33 -10.97 4.28
N ASN A 570 25.00 -10.99 4.37
CA ASN A 570 24.28 -10.70 5.61
C ASN A 570 24.20 -11.95 6.50
N TYR A 571 24.54 -11.81 7.79
CA TYR A 571 24.43 -12.86 8.80
C TYR A 571 23.34 -12.57 9.85
N ILE A 572 22.69 -11.40 9.78
CA ILE A 572 21.70 -10.97 10.76
C ILE A 572 20.30 -11.00 10.14
N TYR A 573 19.45 -11.90 10.62
CA TYR A 573 18.08 -12.08 10.15
C TYR A 573 17.09 -11.93 11.31
N ARG A 574 15.82 -11.67 11.03
CA ARG A 574 14.77 -11.69 12.07
C ARG A 574 13.46 -12.29 11.59
N THR A 575 12.83 -13.12 12.42
CA THR A 575 11.49 -13.69 12.16
C THR A 575 10.36 -12.78 12.66
N ILE A 576 10.66 -11.90 13.61
CA ILE A 576 9.76 -10.82 14.04
C ILE A 576 9.75 -9.64 13.06
N ILE A 577 8.61 -8.96 12.99
CA ILE A 577 8.42 -7.74 12.20
C ILE A 577 9.11 -6.52 12.83
N SER A 578 9.42 -5.53 11.98
CA SER A 578 10.05 -4.26 12.38
C SER A 578 9.16 -3.37 13.24
N PHE A 579 9.77 -2.50 14.06
CA PHE A 579 9.04 -1.45 14.77
C PHE A 579 8.42 -0.42 13.82
N ASN A 580 8.92 -0.21 12.60
CA ASN A 580 8.25 0.66 11.62
C ASN A 580 6.85 0.14 11.29
N VAL A 581 6.72 -1.18 11.10
CA VAL A 581 5.43 -1.83 10.77
C VAL A 581 4.47 -1.75 11.94
N ILE A 582 4.97 -2.03 13.15
CA ILE A 582 4.17 -2.01 14.38
C ILE A 582 3.68 -0.57 14.66
N ALA A 583 4.58 0.41 14.57
CA ALA A 583 4.30 1.81 14.77
C ALA A 583 3.30 2.35 13.73
N GLU A 584 3.48 2.01 12.45
CA GLU A 584 2.56 2.39 11.38
C GLU A 584 1.15 1.83 11.61
N SER A 585 1.05 0.55 12.00
CA SER A 585 -0.23 -0.10 12.29
C SER A 585 -0.95 0.57 13.47
N LEU A 586 -0.20 0.95 14.51
CA LEU A 586 -0.77 1.62 15.69
C LEU A 586 -1.15 3.08 15.42
N ALA A 587 -0.38 3.80 14.59
CA ALA A 587 -0.70 5.16 14.16
C ALA A 587 -1.90 5.20 13.20
N GLU A 588 -2.04 4.21 12.31
CA GLU A 588 -3.22 4.03 11.46
C GLU A 588 -4.48 3.78 12.30
N TYR A 589 -4.36 2.92 13.32
CA TYR A 589 -5.42 2.75 14.30
C TYR A 589 -5.77 4.07 14.99
N ALA A 590 -4.77 4.83 15.45
CA ALA A 590 -5.02 6.12 16.08
C ALA A 590 -5.82 7.05 15.16
N LYS A 591 -5.42 7.15 13.88
CA LYS A 591 -6.13 7.98 12.90
C LYS A 591 -7.58 7.53 12.69
N THR A 592 -7.79 6.24 12.44
CA THR A 592 -9.13 5.68 12.16
C THR A 592 -10.05 5.67 13.39
N ALA A 593 -9.48 5.60 14.59
CA ALA A 593 -10.23 5.71 15.85
C ALA A 593 -10.55 7.16 16.27
N GLY A 594 -10.22 8.15 15.43
CA GLY A 594 -10.42 9.57 15.73
C GLY A 594 -9.53 10.11 16.84
N ILE A 595 -8.38 9.47 17.10
CA ILE A 595 -7.35 9.94 18.04
C ILE A 595 -6.48 10.93 17.27
N ASN A 596 -6.58 12.22 17.60
CA ASN A 596 -5.85 13.29 16.92
C ASN A 596 -4.64 13.78 17.71
N ARG A 597 -4.67 13.71 19.05
CA ARG A 597 -3.64 14.21 19.96
C ARG A 597 -3.07 13.07 20.80
N VAL A 598 -1.81 12.73 20.59
CA VAL A 598 -1.15 11.61 21.28
C VAL A 598 0.01 12.12 22.13
N MET A 599 0.01 11.75 23.41
CA MET A 599 1.15 11.92 24.32
C MET A 599 1.95 10.62 24.37
N ILE A 600 3.28 10.71 24.38
CA ILE A 600 4.16 9.54 24.49
C ILE A 600 4.82 9.52 25.86
N CYS A 601 4.79 8.36 26.50
CA CYS A 601 5.51 8.05 27.72
C CYS A 601 6.67 7.12 27.38
N SER A 602 7.88 7.62 27.57
CA SER A 602 9.12 7.01 27.09
C SER A 602 9.90 6.37 28.24
N ASP A 603 10.97 5.67 27.89
CA ASP A 603 11.94 5.18 28.85
C ASP A 603 13.32 5.71 28.47
N SER A 604 13.80 6.74 29.17
CA SER A 604 15.04 7.46 28.81
C SER A 604 16.31 6.62 28.96
N GLN A 605 16.26 5.55 29.77
CA GLN A 605 17.38 4.64 29.96
C GLN A 605 17.37 3.47 28.97
N ALA A 606 16.37 3.37 28.09
CA ALA A 606 16.38 2.38 27.04
C ALA A 606 17.50 2.64 26.03
N ALA A 607 18.33 1.62 25.77
CA ALA A 607 19.42 1.76 24.80
C ALA A 607 18.88 1.83 23.35
N ASP A 608 17.68 1.31 23.10
CA ASP A 608 16.94 1.38 21.84
C ASP A 608 15.68 2.24 21.89
N GLN A 609 15.77 3.45 21.35
CA GLN A 609 14.67 4.41 21.20
C GLN A 609 13.92 4.27 19.86
N SER A 610 14.17 3.18 19.12
CA SER A 610 13.71 3.08 17.73
C SER A 610 12.20 2.96 17.56
N PHE A 611 11.48 2.37 18.53
CA PHE A 611 10.02 2.30 18.48
C PHE A 611 9.36 3.67 18.65
N GLU A 612 9.82 4.47 19.61
CA GLU A 612 9.33 5.84 19.81
C GLU A 612 9.54 6.67 18.54
N GLN A 613 10.75 6.65 17.98
CA GLN A 613 11.04 7.39 16.75
C GLN A 613 10.16 6.92 15.58
N ALA A 614 9.96 5.61 15.44
CA ALA A 614 9.10 5.05 14.41
C ALA A 614 7.63 5.52 14.58
N PHE A 615 7.14 5.54 15.82
CA PHE A 615 5.79 5.99 16.12
C PHE A 615 5.62 7.50 15.92
N VAL A 616 6.56 8.33 16.38
CA VAL A 616 6.59 9.78 16.12
C VAL A 616 6.57 10.06 14.61
N ASN A 617 7.37 9.35 13.83
CA ASN A 617 7.36 9.49 12.38
C ASN A 617 6.00 9.11 11.77
N ALA A 618 5.38 8.02 12.26
CA ALA A 618 4.09 7.56 11.78
C ALA A 618 2.95 8.53 12.11
N ILE A 619 2.90 9.07 13.34
CA ILE A 619 1.88 10.06 13.74
C ILE A 619 2.03 11.37 12.96
N ILE A 620 3.26 11.83 12.69
CA ILE A 620 3.52 13.01 11.84
C ILE A 620 3.03 12.76 10.41
N TYR A 621 3.38 11.61 9.82
CA TYR A 621 2.95 11.24 8.47
C TYR A 621 1.41 11.16 8.34
N LYS A 622 0.73 10.66 9.37
CA LYS A 622 -0.74 10.57 9.44
C LYS A 622 -1.43 11.88 9.85
N ARG A 623 -0.68 12.98 9.98
CA ARG A 623 -1.16 14.31 10.40
C ARG A 623 -1.86 14.30 11.77
N LEU A 624 -1.38 13.47 12.69
CA LEU A 624 -1.76 13.48 14.11
C LEU A 624 -0.82 14.42 14.86
N GLN A 625 -1.29 15.00 15.95
CA GLN A 625 -0.53 15.92 16.79
C GLN A 625 0.20 15.15 17.90
N HIS A 626 1.53 15.26 17.92
CA HIS A 626 2.36 14.77 19.01
C HIS A 626 2.44 15.81 20.13
N ILE A 627 2.09 15.42 21.36
CA ILE A 627 2.20 16.27 22.55
C ILE A 627 3.44 15.84 23.32
N ASN A 628 4.52 16.63 23.21
CA ASN A 628 5.75 16.42 23.97
C ASN A 628 5.49 16.65 25.47
N ASN A 629 5.77 15.66 26.32
CA ASN A 629 5.76 15.82 27.78
C ASN A 629 7.08 15.32 28.38
N ILE A 630 7.83 16.22 29.01
CA ILE A 630 9.14 15.92 29.64
C ILE A 630 9.02 15.14 30.96
N ASN A 631 7.82 15.04 31.54
CA ASN A 631 7.60 14.37 32.82
C ASN A 631 7.15 12.91 32.71
N CYS A 632 6.94 12.39 31.48
CA CYS A 632 6.52 10.99 31.29
C CYS A 632 7.68 10.07 30.90
N ASP A 633 8.57 9.81 31.87
CA ASP A 633 9.71 8.90 31.72
C ASP A 633 9.63 7.74 32.73
N PHE A 634 9.47 6.52 32.22
CA PHE A 634 9.45 5.30 33.04
C PHE A 634 10.77 5.06 33.79
N ALA A 635 11.89 5.62 33.31
CA ALA A 635 13.18 5.52 33.97
C ALA A 635 13.36 6.49 35.15
N SER A 636 12.50 7.50 35.27
CA SER A 636 12.60 8.52 36.32
C SER A 636 12.45 7.92 37.72
N GLU A 637 13.32 8.35 38.65
CA GLU A 637 13.20 8.05 40.07
C GLU A 637 12.01 8.81 40.70
N ASP A 638 11.69 10.01 40.20
CA ASP A 638 10.50 10.79 40.59
C ASP A 638 9.34 10.56 39.62
N PHE A 639 8.98 9.29 39.40
CA PHE A 639 7.87 8.94 38.52
C PHE A 639 6.52 9.25 39.17
N ARG A 640 5.76 10.22 38.63
CA ARG A 640 4.47 10.68 39.17
C ARG A 640 3.30 10.41 38.21
N PRO A 641 2.71 9.19 38.24
CA PRO A 641 1.67 8.79 37.29
C PRO A 641 0.39 9.64 37.39
N GLU A 642 0.04 10.15 38.57
CA GLU A 642 -1.10 11.05 38.75
C GLU A 642 -0.92 12.37 37.98
N THR A 643 0.28 12.98 38.07
CA THR A 643 0.60 14.23 37.35
C THR A 643 0.58 14.01 35.84
N ILE A 644 1.16 12.90 35.37
CA ILE A 644 1.15 12.53 33.95
C ILE A 644 -0.28 12.48 33.39
N VAL A 645 -1.20 11.83 34.10
CA VAL A 645 -2.61 11.73 33.68
C VAL A 645 -3.32 13.08 33.76
N LYS A 646 -3.08 13.88 34.82
CA LYS A 646 -3.64 15.23 34.95
C LYS A 646 -3.18 16.13 33.80
N ASP A 647 -1.91 16.09 33.44
CA ASP A 647 -1.34 16.87 32.34
C ASP A 647 -1.93 16.43 31.00
N ALA A 648 -2.11 15.12 30.77
CA ALA A 648 -2.74 14.61 29.57
C ALA A 648 -4.17 15.15 29.40
N ILE A 649 -4.97 15.13 30.47
CA ILE A 649 -6.33 15.66 30.47
C ILE A 649 -6.33 17.18 30.25
N ALA A 650 -5.48 17.92 30.96
CA ALA A 650 -5.38 19.39 30.84
C ALA A 650 -4.97 19.84 29.42
N GLN A 651 -4.18 19.02 28.72
CA GLN A 651 -3.73 19.28 27.36
C GLN A 651 -4.67 18.69 26.29
N ASN A 652 -5.85 18.20 26.64
CA ASN A 652 -6.79 17.55 25.71
C ASN A 652 -6.12 16.44 24.89
N VAL A 653 -5.36 15.56 25.54
CA VAL A 653 -4.75 14.38 24.92
C VAL A 653 -5.82 13.31 24.69
N ASP A 654 -5.92 12.78 23.47
CA ASP A 654 -6.88 11.72 23.12
C ASP A 654 -6.38 10.33 23.52
N ALA A 655 -5.06 10.13 23.49
CA ALA A 655 -4.43 8.86 23.87
C ALA A 655 -3.01 9.03 24.43
N ILE A 656 -2.62 8.13 25.34
CA ILE A 656 -1.25 8.01 25.87
C ILE A 656 -0.62 6.74 25.30
N LEU A 657 0.52 6.86 24.62
CA LEU A 657 1.36 5.72 24.26
C LEU A 657 2.27 5.36 25.43
N LEU A 658 2.13 4.14 25.95
CA LEU A 658 2.97 3.56 27.00
C LEU A 658 4.10 2.74 26.34
N ASN A 659 5.34 3.21 26.46
CA ASN A 659 6.53 2.56 25.92
C ASN A 659 7.58 2.20 27.01
N PRO A 660 7.23 1.41 28.04
CA PRO A 660 8.19 1.02 29.07
C PRO A 660 9.12 -0.11 28.60
N GLN A 661 10.28 -0.25 29.26
CA GLN A 661 11.02 -1.52 29.26
C GLN A 661 10.28 -2.62 30.03
N VAL A 662 10.60 -3.88 29.73
CA VAL A 662 9.95 -5.07 30.31
C VAL A 662 10.06 -5.11 31.85
N ASP A 663 11.18 -4.67 32.41
CA ASP A 663 11.41 -4.61 33.86
C ASP A 663 10.67 -3.45 34.55
N ARG A 664 10.03 -2.55 33.80
CA ARG A 664 9.30 -1.37 34.31
C ARG A 664 7.82 -1.34 33.94
N MET A 665 7.25 -2.46 33.47
CA MET A 665 5.84 -2.56 33.10
C MET A 665 4.88 -2.24 34.27
N SER A 666 5.30 -2.41 35.53
CA SER A 666 4.50 -2.04 36.71
C SER A 666 4.15 -0.55 36.73
N LYS A 667 5.04 0.33 36.28
CA LYS A 667 4.79 1.78 36.16
C LYS A 667 3.73 2.10 35.10
N ALA A 668 3.63 1.30 34.04
CA ALA A 668 2.54 1.45 33.05
C ALA A 668 1.17 1.07 33.65
N VAL A 669 1.14 0.05 34.52
CA VAL A 669 -0.06 -0.30 35.30
C VAL A 669 -0.44 0.84 36.25
N GLU A 670 0.53 1.50 36.88
CA GLU A 670 0.27 2.68 37.72
C GLU A 670 -0.39 3.82 36.94
N ILE A 671 0.07 4.14 35.72
CA ILE A 671 -0.62 5.10 34.85
C ILE A 671 -2.07 4.68 34.62
N GLY A 672 -2.33 3.41 34.33
CA GLY A 672 -3.69 2.89 34.18
C GLY A 672 -4.56 3.12 35.42
N LYS A 673 -4.01 2.91 36.63
CA LYS A 673 -4.73 3.07 37.91
C LYS A 673 -5.23 4.50 38.10
N PHE A 674 -4.40 5.49 37.79
CA PHE A 674 -4.77 6.90 37.88
C PHE A 674 -5.64 7.37 36.72
N ASN A 675 -5.44 6.79 35.52
CA ASN A 675 -6.21 7.12 34.33
C ASN A 675 -7.69 6.77 34.47
N GLN A 676 -8.04 5.62 35.07
CA GLN A 676 -9.44 5.18 35.28
C GLN A 676 -10.29 5.26 33.99
N GLY A 677 -9.68 5.00 32.82
CA GLY A 677 -10.35 5.07 31.52
C GLY A 677 -10.62 6.46 30.96
N LYS A 678 -10.09 7.54 31.57
CA LYS A 678 -10.31 8.93 31.12
C LYS A 678 -9.64 9.24 29.79
N VAL A 679 -8.45 8.69 29.55
CA VAL A 679 -7.67 8.83 28.31
C VAL A 679 -7.43 7.43 27.72
N ARG A 680 -7.47 7.29 26.40
CA ARG A 680 -7.20 6.00 25.76
C ARG A 680 -5.74 5.59 25.97
N LEU A 681 -5.50 4.30 26.18
CA LEU A 681 -4.14 3.77 26.33
C LEU A 681 -3.72 3.01 25.07
N LEU A 682 -2.57 3.38 24.53
CA LEU A 682 -1.87 2.64 23.48
C LEU A 682 -0.63 2.01 24.11
N GLY A 683 -0.24 0.82 23.66
CA GLY A 683 0.91 0.12 24.20
C GLY A 683 1.89 -0.36 23.14
N ASN A 684 3.18 -0.41 23.51
CA ASN A 684 4.18 -1.13 22.74
C ASN A 684 3.99 -2.66 22.83
N PRO A 685 4.57 -3.47 21.93
CA PRO A 685 4.40 -4.92 21.93
C PRO A 685 4.85 -5.63 23.21
N SER A 686 5.80 -5.05 23.97
CA SER A 686 6.26 -5.67 25.22
C SER A 686 5.19 -5.70 26.30
N LEU A 687 4.14 -4.87 26.20
CA LEU A 687 3.00 -4.89 27.12
C LEU A 687 2.04 -6.08 26.88
N GLN A 688 2.22 -6.89 25.83
CA GLN A 688 1.43 -8.11 25.67
C GLN A 688 1.94 -9.22 26.59
N THR A 689 1.63 -9.12 27.89
CA THR A 689 2.08 -10.06 28.92
C THR A 689 0.96 -10.38 29.90
N LYS A 690 1.10 -11.49 30.64
CA LYS A 690 0.19 -11.86 31.72
C LYS A 690 0.09 -10.78 32.80
N THR A 691 1.20 -10.13 33.15
CA THR A 691 1.23 -9.03 34.13
C THR A 691 0.27 -7.90 33.77
N ILE A 692 0.13 -7.61 32.47
CA ILE A 692 -0.82 -6.61 31.99
C ILE A 692 -2.26 -7.14 32.06
N LEU A 693 -2.53 -8.38 31.69
CA LEU A 693 -3.87 -8.97 31.85
C LEU A 693 -4.32 -9.05 33.32
N ASP A 694 -3.39 -9.37 34.22
CA ASP A 694 -3.63 -9.45 35.68
C ASP A 694 -3.96 -8.09 36.30
N ALA A 695 -3.67 -6.97 35.62
CA ALA A 695 -4.08 -5.65 36.06
C ALA A 695 -5.59 -5.39 35.85
N GLY A 696 -6.28 -6.23 35.08
CA GLY A 696 -7.74 -6.23 34.94
C GLY A 696 -8.32 -4.93 34.42
N ASP A 697 -9.39 -4.44 35.07
CA ASP A 697 -10.13 -3.23 34.65
C ASP A 697 -9.24 -1.99 34.50
N VAL A 698 -8.10 -1.94 35.20
CA VAL A 698 -7.14 -0.82 35.18
C VAL A 698 -6.61 -0.52 33.78
N ILE A 699 -6.45 -1.55 32.95
CA ILE A 699 -5.86 -1.46 31.60
C ILE A 699 -6.86 -1.86 30.51
N LYS A 700 -8.14 -2.00 30.87
CA LYS A 700 -9.23 -2.35 29.96
C LYS A 700 -9.32 -1.36 28.79
N GLY A 701 -9.47 -1.89 27.58
CA GLY A 701 -9.51 -1.08 26.36
C GLY A 701 -8.15 -0.58 25.87
N MET A 702 -7.05 -0.93 26.55
CA MET A 702 -5.71 -0.66 26.03
C MET A 702 -5.51 -1.38 24.70
N VAL A 703 -5.00 -0.66 23.69
CA VAL A 703 -4.72 -1.20 22.36
C VAL A 703 -3.22 -1.36 22.14
N ILE A 704 -2.83 -2.54 21.68
CA ILE A 704 -1.44 -2.89 21.36
C ILE A 704 -1.37 -3.36 19.92
N ALA A 705 -0.35 -2.95 19.18
CA ALA A 705 0.01 -3.59 17.91
C ALA A 705 1.03 -4.70 18.20
N THR A 706 0.70 -5.95 17.89
CA THR A 706 1.53 -7.13 18.16
C THR A 706 1.94 -7.87 16.88
N PRO A 707 3.13 -8.49 16.82
CA PRO A 707 3.57 -9.31 15.69
C PRO A 707 2.70 -10.55 15.43
N TRP A 708 2.05 -11.12 16.46
CA TRP A 708 1.31 -12.38 16.34
C TRP A 708 0.30 -12.57 17.48
N LEU A 709 -0.81 -13.26 17.21
CA LEU A 709 -1.78 -13.72 18.21
C LEU A 709 -2.29 -15.12 17.82
N ALA A 710 -2.42 -16.02 18.80
CA ALA A 710 -2.83 -17.39 18.59
C ALA A 710 -4.19 -17.52 17.87
N ASP A 711 -5.18 -16.74 18.28
CA ASP A 711 -6.57 -16.82 17.79
C ASP A 711 -6.70 -16.54 16.30
N VAL A 712 -5.82 -15.70 15.77
CA VAL A 712 -5.79 -15.32 14.34
C VAL A 712 -4.52 -15.81 13.66
N SER A 713 -3.85 -16.79 14.26
CA SER A 713 -2.65 -17.40 13.68
C SER A 713 -2.98 -18.00 12.31
N PRO A 714 -2.15 -17.77 11.28
CA PRO A 714 -2.29 -18.42 9.98
C PRO A 714 -1.99 -19.94 10.04
N ASN A 715 -1.40 -20.42 11.12
CA ASN A 715 -1.10 -21.82 11.35
C ASN A 715 -1.73 -22.30 12.67
N GLN A 716 -2.97 -22.77 12.58
CA GLN A 716 -3.72 -23.30 13.73
C GLN A 716 -3.19 -24.67 14.20
N GLU A 717 -2.54 -25.44 13.32
CA GLU A 717 -1.91 -26.70 13.69
C GLU A 717 -0.77 -26.47 14.68
N PHE A 718 0.10 -25.49 14.44
CA PHE A 718 1.12 -25.07 15.40
C PHE A 718 0.50 -24.70 16.75
N VAL A 719 -0.58 -23.90 16.74
CA VAL A 719 -1.27 -23.47 17.97
C VAL A 719 -1.79 -24.67 18.74
N GLN A 720 -2.43 -25.63 18.08
CA GLN A 720 -2.96 -26.82 18.74
C GLN A 720 -1.85 -27.73 19.27
N ASN A 721 -0.78 -27.93 18.50
CA ASN A 721 0.37 -28.72 18.93
C ASN A 721 1.08 -28.08 20.12
N ALA A 722 1.21 -26.76 20.12
CA ALA A 722 1.77 -26.01 21.23
C ALA A 722 0.87 -26.11 22.46
N LYS A 723 -0.46 -25.96 22.32
CA LYS A 723 -1.43 -26.17 23.41
C LYS A 723 -1.35 -27.59 23.98
N ASN A 724 -1.18 -28.61 23.13
CA ASN A 724 -1.04 -30.00 23.57
C ASN A 724 0.27 -30.25 24.33
N LEU A 725 1.37 -29.67 23.85
CA LEU A 725 2.70 -29.83 24.46
C LEU A 725 2.80 -29.10 25.80
N TRP A 726 2.33 -27.85 25.84
CA TRP A 726 2.50 -26.95 26.99
C TRP A 726 1.29 -26.92 27.93
N ARG A 727 0.19 -27.61 27.58
CA ARG A 727 -1.10 -27.81 28.30
C ARG A 727 -1.78 -26.57 28.90
N GLU A 728 -1.31 -25.39 28.55
CA GLU A 728 -1.86 -24.10 28.96
C GLU A 728 -1.82 -23.14 27.76
N SER A 729 -2.99 -22.66 27.32
CA SER A 729 -3.12 -21.78 26.15
C SER A 729 -2.37 -20.47 26.30
N ASP A 730 -2.29 -19.95 27.52
CA ASP A 730 -1.77 -18.61 27.81
C ASP A 730 -0.24 -18.56 27.77
N LEU A 731 0.41 -19.73 27.72
CA LEU A 731 1.86 -19.86 27.55
C LEU A 731 2.29 -19.70 26.07
N ILE A 732 1.34 -19.68 25.14
CA ILE A 732 1.62 -19.58 23.70
C ILE A 732 1.54 -18.12 23.27
N THR A 733 2.68 -17.43 23.38
CA THR A 733 2.80 -16.01 23.02
C THR A 733 3.42 -15.83 21.64
N TRP A 734 3.45 -14.59 21.17
CA TRP A 734 4.19 -14.26 19.95
C TRP A 734 5.69 -14.58 20.07
N ARG A 735 6.28 -14.55 21.27
CA ARG A 735 7.69 -14.94 21.50
C ARG A 735 7.88 -16.44 21.30
N THR A 736 6.94 -17.24 21.76
CA THR A 736 6.90 -18.69 21.51
C THR A 736 6.85 -18.97 20.00
N ALA A 737 5.93 -18.33 19.28
CA ALA A 737 5.75 -18.54 17.84
C ALA A 737 6.97 -18.07 17.00
N THR A 738 7.51 -16.89 17.29
CA THR A 738 8.65 -16.32 16.54
C THR A 738 9.99 -17.02 16.84
N ALA A 739 10.17 -17.56 18.05
CA ALA A 739 11.32 -18.39 18.41
C ALA A 739 11.25 -19.79 17.77
N PHE A 740 10.06 -20.37 17.70
CA PHE A 740 9.81 -21.59 16.92
C PHE A 740 10.17 -21.38 15.45
N ASP A 741 9.70 -20.27 14.87
CA ASP A 741 9.99 -19.87 13.50
C ASP A 741 11.49 -19.66 13.25
N ALA A 742 12.21 -19.01 14.17
CA ALA A 742 13.65 -18.80 14.04
C ALA A 742 14.40 -20.15 14.02
N THR A 743 14.01 -21.07 14.90
CA THR A 743 14.61 -22.42 14.98
C THR A 743 14.31 -23.23 13.73
N LYS A 744 13.05 -23.22 13.25
CA LYS A 744 12.64 -23.88 12.01
C LYS A 744 13.30 -23.27 10.78
N ALA A 745 13.53 -21.96 10.75
CA ALA A 745 14.22 -21.30 9.65
C ALA A 745 15.69 -21.74 9.55
N ILE A 746 16.40 -21.80 10.68
CA ILE A 746 17.76 -22.34 10.76
C ILE A 746 17.78 -23.81 10.30
N ALA A 747 16.85 -24.63 10.78
CA ALA A 747 16.76 -26.03 10.41
C ALA A 747 16.43 -26.24 8.92
N ALA A 748 15.55 -25.43 8.34
CA ALA A 748 15.22 -25.48 6.92
C ALA A 748 16.41 -25.01 6.06
N ALA A 749 17.17 -24.02 6.51
CA ALA A 749 18.38 -23.56 5.83
C ALA A 749 19.46 -24.67 5.81
N LEU A 750 19.65 -25.38 6.92
CA LEU A 750 20.53 -26.55 7.01
C LEU A 750 20.08 -27.71 6.09
N LYS A 751 18.77 -27.83 5.80
CA LYS A 751 18.25 -28.84 4.85
C LYS A 751 18.47 -28.47 3.38
N GLN A 752 18.61 -27.18 3.06
CA GLN A 752 18.68 -26.70 1.67
C GLN A 752 20.11 -26.67 1.11
N GLU A 753 21.10 -26.46 1.97
CA GLU A 753 22.51 -26.30 1.62
C GLU A 753 23.38 -27.23 2.48
N ASP A 754 24.70 -27.01 2.53
CA ASP A 754 25.62 -27.74 3.38
C ASP A 754 25.43 -27.40 4.88
N ASP A 755 25.72 -28.36 5.77
CA ASP A 755 25.60 -28.25 7.23
C ASP A 755 26.68 -27.31 7.86
N THR A 756 26.90 -26.13 7.27
CA THR A 756 27.93 -25.16 7.66
C THR A 756 27.34 -23.78 7.93
N ARG A 757 28.08 -22.93 8.66
CA ARG A 757 27.71 -21.51 8.87
C ARG A 757 27.48 -20.77 7.53
N SER A 758 28.29 -21.09 6.52
CA SER A 758 28.14 -20.48 5.18
C SER A 758 26.94 -21.02 4.43
N GLY A 759 26.62 -22.32 4.56
CA GLY A 759 25.45 -22.93 3.94
C GLY A 759 24.16 -22.29 4.44
N ILE A 760 24.03 -22.13 5.77
CA ILE A 760 22.88 -21.43 6.38
C ILE A 760 22.74 -20.01 5.83
N GLN A 761 23.85 -19.26 5.78
CA GLN A 761 23.83 -17.89 5.27
C GLN A 761 23.37 -17.83 3.80
N LYS A 762 23.88 -18.73 2.94
CA LYS A 762 23.51 -18.81 1.52
C LYS A 762 22.03 -19.17 1.34
N ALA A 763 21.55 -20.17 2.08
CA ALA A 763 20.15 -20.61 2.03
C ALA A 763 19.21 -19.45 2.40
N LEU A 764 19.45 -18.78 3.54
CA LEU A 764 18.61 -17.66 3.99
C LEU A 764 18.67 -16.46 3.04
N ALA A 765 19.79 -16.24 2.35
CA ALA A 765 19.96 -15.15 1.40
C ALA A 765 19.33 -15.37 0.01
N ARG A 766 18.98 -16.62 -0.37
CA ARG A 766 18.58 -16.98 -1.74
C ARG A 766 17.20 -17.63 -1.79
N ASN A 767 16.17 -16.85 -2.13
CA ASN A 767 14.80 -17.35 -2.35
C ASN A 767 14.26 -18.23 -1.21
N PHE A 768 14.72 -18.00 0.02
CA PHE A 768 14.29 -18.74 1.20
C PHE A 768 12.78 -18.55 1.41
N SER A 769 12.07 -19.66 1.60
CA SER A 769 10.64 -19.67 1.90
C SER A 769 10.31 -20.87 2.77
N LEU A 770 9.63 -20.63 3.89
CA LEU A 770 9.24 -21.66 4.85
C LEU A 770 7.85 -21.35 5.41
N GLN A 771 6.92 -22.31 5.35
CA GLN A 771 5.67 -22.20 6.11
C GLN A 771 5.94 -22.59 7.57
N SER A 772 5.53 -21.75 8.51
CA SER A 772 5.78 -21.97 9.94
C SER A 772 4.68 -21.36 10.82
N ALA A 773 4.93 -21.15 12.12
CA ALA A 773 3.93 -20.73 13.09
C ALA A 773 3.29 -19.39 12.75
N THR A 774 4.09 -18.41 12.34
CA THR A 774 3.58 -17.08 12.00
C THR A 774 3.30 -16.91 10.49
N GLY A 775 3.09 -18.02 9.77
CA GLY A 775 2.82 -18.05 8.34
C GLY A 775 4.09 -18.23 7.51
N THR A 776 4.13 -17.66 6.30
CA THR A 776 5.30 -17.80 5.43
C THR A 776 6.44 -16.91 5.91
N ILE A 777 7.60 -17.52 6.16
CA ILE A 777 8.86 -16.87 6.48
C ILE A 777 9.66 -16.76 5.20
N GLN A 778 10.00 -15.54 4.84
CA GLN A 778 10.88 -15.18 3.75
C GLN A 778 11.74 -14.01 4.23
N PHE A 779 12.96 -13.88 3.70
CA PHE A 779 13.86 -12.80 4.10
C PHE A 779 14.15 -11.86 2.92
N LEU A 780 14.28 -10.57 3.23
CA LEU A 780 14.84 -9.55 2.35
C LEU A 780 16.37 -9.70 2.37
N SER A 781 17.03 -9.13 1.36
CA SER A 781 18.48 -9.25 1.21
C SER A 781 19.28 -8.63 2.37
N TRP A 782 18.64 -7.81 3.21
CA TRP A 782 19.22 -7.20 4.41
C TRP A 782 18.73 -7.84 5.72
N GLY A 783 18.08 -9.01 5.66
CA GLY A 783 17.77 -9.83 6.84
C GLY A 783 16.38 -9.66 7.45
N ASP A 784 15.67 -8.60 7.07
CA ASP A 784 14.28 -8.39 7.47
C ASP A 784 13.36 -9.45 6.91
N ARG A 785 12.26 -9.73 7.62
CA ARG A 785 11.21 -10.57 7.08
C ARG A 785 10.56 -9.90 5.86
N LYS A 786 10.51 -10.61 4.74
CA LYS A 786 9.80 -10.18 3.53
C LYS A 786 8.31 -10.20 3.84
N GLY A 787 7.73 -9.00 3.86
CA GLY A 787 6.46 -8.73 4.52
C GLY A 787 6.53 -7.48 5.39
N ASP A 788 7.72 -7.09 5.89
CA ASP A 788 7.91 -5.87 6.71
C ASP A 788 7.61 -4.53 5.99
N ARG A 789 7.13 -4.56 4.74
CA ARG A 789 6.67 -3.38 3.98
C ARG A 789 5.19 -3.45 3.56
N VAL A 790 4.53 -4.57 3.82
CA VAL A 790 3.15 -4.89 3.35
C VAL A 790 2.33 -5.63 4.43
N GLY A 791 2.96 -6.16 5.47
CA GLY A 791 2.32 -6.84 6.59
C GLY A 791 1.82 -5.83 7.60
N ASN A 792 0.61 -6.04 8.10
CA ASN A 792 0.07 -5.25 9.22
C ASN A 792 0.35 -6.01 10.51
N ALA A 793 0.80 -5.31 11.55
CA ALA A 793 0.76 -5.86 12.89
C ALA A 793 -0.70 -6.15 13.28
N ILE A 794 -0.92 -7.13 14.15
CA ILE A 794 -2.25 -7.44 14.66
C ILE A 794 -2.55 -6.43 15.76
N LEU A 795 -3.60 -5.64 15.59
CA LEU A 795 -4.09 -4.80 16.66
C LEU A 795 -4.88 -5.68 17.62
N VAL A 796 -4.53 -5.65 18.90
CA VAL A 796 -5.24 -6.32 19.98
C VAL A 796 -5.72 -5.30 21.00
N GLU A 797 -6.84 -5.58 21.62
CA GLU A 797 -7.44 -4.79 22.69
C GLU A 797 -7.62 -5.67 23.92
N VAL A 798 -7.32 -5.13 25.10
CA VAL A 798 -7.58 -5.86 26.35
C VAL A 798 -9.07 -5.82 26.68
N LYS A 799 -9.70 -6.99 26.73
CA LYS A 799 -11.12 -7.14 27.04
C LYS A 799 -11.38 -8.19 28.13
N PRO A 800 -12.48 -8.07 28.88
CA PRO A 800 -12.94 -9.12 29.78
C PRO A 800 -13.15 -10.44 29.03
N ASP A 801 -12.72 -11.53 29.64
CA ASP A 801 -12.85 -12.89 29.12
C ASP A 801 -13.06 -13.86 30.28
N SER A 802 -14.29 -14.37 30.41
CA SER A 802 -14.67 -15.28 31.49
C SER A 802 -13.95 -16.63 31.44
N ASN A 803 -13.36 -16.98 30.30
CA ASN A 803 -12.64 -18.23 30.11
C ASN A 803 -11.14 -18.08 30.37
N ALA A 804 -10.62 -16.85 30.48
CA ALA A 804 -9.23 -16.58 30.78
C ALA A 804 -8.97 -16.64 32.31
N PRO A 805 -7.86 -17.23 32.79
CA PRO A 805 -7.50 -17.28 34.21
C PRO A 805 -7.39 -15.90 34.89
N SER A 806 -7.01 -14.87 34.15
CA SER A 806 -6.95 -13.46 34.61
C SER A 806 -8.31 -12.76 34.58
N GLY A 807 -9.33 -13.37 33.97
CA GLY A 807 -10.60 -12.72 33.62
C GLY A 807 -10.52 -11.75 32.43
N TYR A 808 -9.37 -11.69 31.75
CA TYR A 808 -9.10 -10.77 30.63
C TYR A 808 -8.23 -11.42 29.55
N SER A 809 -8.46 -11.07 28.28
CA SER A 809 -7.65 -11.54 27.15
C SER A 809 -7.35 -10.43 26.15
N PHE A 810 -6.35 -10.66 25.29
CA PHE A 810 -6.00 -9.80 24.16
C PHE A 810 -6.82 -10.21 22.94
N VAL A 811 -7.80 -9.39 22.55
CA VAL A 811 -8.73 -9.71 21.45
C VAL A 811 -8.38 -8.92 20.19
N PRO A 812 -8.34 -9.51 18.98
CA PRO A 812 -8.09 -8.79 17.73
C PRO A 812 -9.09 -7.64 17.48
N LYS A 813 -8.57 -6.44 17.23
CA LYS A 813 -9.39 -5.25 16.96
C LYS A 813 -9.85 -5.15 15.49
N ASN A 814 -9.08 -5.73 14.55
CA ASN A 814 -9.27 -5.62 13.10
C ASN A 814 -9.35 -6.97 12.35
N SER A 815 -9.66 -8.07 13.04
CA SER A 815 -9.79 -9.37 12.35
C SER A 815 -10.95 -9.36 11.37
N LEU A 816 -10.69 -9.70 10.10
CA LEU A 816 -11.73 -9.98 9.11
C LEU A 816 -12.69 -11.08 9.60
N GLN A 817 -12.25 -11.96 10.52
CA GLN A 817 -13.09 -13.03 11.06
C GLN A 817 -14.35 -12.53 11.79
N HIS A 818 -14.33 -11.30 12.34
CA HIS A 818 -15.51 -10.68 12.96
C HIS A 818 -16.38 -9.94 11.95
N ARG A 819 -15.91 -9.79 10.71
CA ARG A 819 -16.60 -9.07 9.63
C ARG A 819 -17.23 -9.99 8.61
N ILE A 820 -17.01 -11.31 8.71
CA ILE A 820 -17.40 -12.31 7.73
C ILE A 820 -18.15 -13.44 8.43
N SER A 821 -19.20 -13.95 7.78
CA SER A 821 -19.97 -15.10 8.29
C SER A 821 -20.65 -15.85 7.15
N LEU A 822 -20.61 -17.18 7.22
CA LEU A 822 -21.47 -18.07 6.44
C LEU A 822 -22.74 -18.48 7.21
N GLY A 823 -22.82 -18.08 8.47
CA GLY A 823 -23.83 -18.54 9.42
C GLY A 823 -23.24 -18.94 10.76
N ASP A 824 -21.91 -18.91 10.92
CA ASP A 824 -21.19 -19.21 12.17
C ASP A 824 -21.19 -18.03 13.16
N LYS A 825 -21.58 -16.83 12.71
CA LYS A 825 -21.60 -15.60 13.52
C LYS A 825 -22.75 -14.70 13.13
N ILE A 826 -23.20 -13.87 14.07
CA ILE A 826 -24.14 -12.78 13.81
C ILE A 826 -23.34 -11.52 13.47
N LEU A 827 -23.59 -10.95 12.30
CA LEU A 827 -23.02 -9.68 11.86
C LEU A 827 -23.99 -8.51 12.13
N ILE A 828 -25.30 -8.72 11.97
CA ILE A 828 -26.32 -7.71 12.31
C ILE A 828 -26.72 -7.87 13.78
N GLN A 829 -26.18 -6.99 14.62
CA GLN A 829 -26.38 -7.00 16.09
C GLN A 829 -27.68 -6.32 16.56
N ASP A 830 -28.52 -5.87 15.62
CA ASP A 830 -29.80 -5.20 15.88
C ASP A 830 -30.84 -6.21 16.38
N ASN A 831 -30.95 -6.35 17.71
CA ASN A 831 -31.88 -7.22 18.44
C ASN A 831 -31.97 -8.67 17.90
N PRO A 832 -30.88 -9.45 17.89
CA PRO A 832 -30.91 -10.82 17.41
C PRO A 832 -31.84 -11.67 18.29
N SER A 833 -32.70 -12.48 17.66
CA SER A 833 -33.54 -13.42 18.41
C SER A 833 -32.67 -14.49 19.09
N HIS A 834 -33.12 -15.01 20.22
CA HIS A 834 -32.42 -16.09 20.92
C HIS A 834 -32.19 -17.31 20.01
N GLU A 835 -33.16 -17.65 19.16
CA GLU A 835 -33.04 -18.75 18.19
C GLU A 835 -31.97 -18.48 17.13
N LYS A 836 -31.76 -17.22 16.73
CA LYS A 836 -30.69 -16.85 15.80
C LYS A 836 -29.32 -17.11 16.43
N GLN A 837 -29.15 -16.76 17.71
CA GLN A 837 -27.92 -17.00 18.47
C GLN A 837 -27.60 -18.50 18.55
N LEU A 838 -28.58 -19.31 18.96
CA LEU A 838 -28.42 -20.76 18.99
C LEU A 838 -28.18 -21.35 17.59
N GLY A 839 -28.82 -20.77 16.56
CA GLY A 839 -28.66 -21.20 15.17
C GLY A 839 -27.23 -21.02 14.66
N VAL A 840 -26.59 -19.88 14.97
CA VAL A 840 -25.20 -19.65 14.57
C VAL A 840 -24.22 -20.53 15.32
N GLU A 841 -24.47 -20.81 16.61
CA GLU A 841 -23.68 -21.77 17.39
C GLU A 841 -23.78 -23.18 16.80
N ALA A 842 -24.99 -23.63 16.44
CA ALA A 842 -25.21 -24.92 15.81
C ALA A 842 -24.53 -25.01 14.43
N PHE A 843 -24.55 -23.93 13.64
CA PHE A 843 -23.85 -23.88 12.36
C PHE A 843 -22.32 -23.97 12.55
N ALA A 844 -21.76 -23.24 13.52
CA ALA A 844 -20.32 -23.18 13.78
C ALA A 844 -19.73 -24.55 14.14
N VAL A 845 -20.48 -25.42 14.81
CA VAL A 845 -20.07 -26.80 15.15
C VAL A 845 -20.45 -27.83 14.09
N GLY A 846 -20.98 -27.40 12.94
CA GLY A 846 -21.36 -28.29 11.82
C GLY A 846 -22.71 -29.01 12.00
N ASN A 847 -23.51 -28.66 13.00
CA ASN A 847 -24.84 -29.23 13.21
C ASN A 847 -25.89 -28.50 12.36
N TYR A 848 -25.81 -28.69 11.05
CA TYR A 848 -26.66 -27.97 10.09
C TYR A 848 -28.16 -28.31 10.24
N GLN A 849 -28.51 -29.51 10.69
CA GLN A 849 -29.92 -29.88 10.92
C GLN A 849 -30.55 -29.03 12.01
N GLN A 850 -29.84 -28.84 13.12
CA GLN A 850 -30.30 -27.99 14.23
C GLN A 850 -30.28 -26.51 13.82
N ALA A 851 -29.23 -26.06 13.12
CA ALA A 851 -29.14 -24.69 12.61
C ALA A 851 -30.34 -24.34 11.72
N ILE A 852 -30.74 -25.24 10.81
CA ILE A 852 -31.93 -25.07 9.95
C ILE A 852 -33.19 -24.84 10.79
N ALA A 853 -33.46 -25.71 11.78
CA ALA A 853 -34.65 -25.59 12.61
C ALA A 853 -34.68 -24.27 13.41
N LEU A 854 -33.53 -23.86 13.95
CA LEU A 854 -33.39 -22.64 14.73
C LEU A 854 -33.54 -21.37 13.87
N PHE A 855 -32.93 -21.32 12.68
CA PHE A 855 -33.12 -20.20 11.77
C PHE A 855 -34.57 -20.11 11.25
N GLN A 856 -35.25 -21.25 11.04
CA GLN A 856 -36.69 -21.25 10.72
C GLN A 856 -37.53 -20.64 11.86
N LEU A 857 -37.27 -21.02 13.12
CA LEU A 857 -37.94 -20.44 14.27
C LEU A 857 -37.63 -18.95 14.43
N SER A 858 -36.40 -18.53 14.18
CA SER A 858 -36.02 -17.12 14.17
C SER A 858 -36.81 -16.32 13.14
N LEU A 859 -36.96 -16.84 11.91
CA LEU A 859 -37.75 -16.21 10.85
C LEU A 859 -39.27 -16.23 11.10
N GLN A 860 -39.79 -17.06 12.01
CA GLN A 860 -41.19 -16.95 12.44
C GLN A 860 -41.40 -15.72 13.33
N LYS A 861 -40.37 -15.30 14.09
CA LYS A 861 -40.41 -14.12 14.96
C LYS A 861 -40.04 -12.84 14.22
N VAL A 862 -38.98 -12.89 13.41
CA VAL A 862 -38.44 -11.76 12.65
C VAL A 862 -38.37 -12.17 11.18
N PHE A 863 -39.53 -12.23 10.54
CA PHE A 863 -39.64 -12.76 9.17
C PHE A 863 -38.91 -11.91 8.13
N ASN A 864 -38.63 -10.64 8.38
CA ASN A 864 -37.96 -9.77 7.43
C ASN A 864 -36.44 -9.67 7.60
N ASP A 865 -35.81 -10.58 8.37
CA ASP A 865 -34.35 -10.63 8.57
C ASP A 865 -33.63 -11.30 7.38
N PRO A 866 -32.90 -10.53 6.54
CA PRO A 866 -32.23 -11.10 5.38
C PRO A 866 -30.96 -11.90 5.75
N GLU A 867 -30.29 -11.58 6.86
CA GLU A 867 -29.10 -12.31 7.32
C GLU A 867 -29.49 -13.74 7.75
N THR A 868 -30.52 -13.85 8.60
CA THR A 868 -31.03 -15.15 9.05
C THR A 868 -31.54 -16.00 7.88
N ARG A 869 -32.17 -15.36 6.88
CA ARG A 869 -32.63 -16.06 5.67
C ARG A 869 -31.46 -16.61 4.86
N ILE A 870 -30.38 -15.84 4.69
CA ILE A 870 -29.15 -16.32 4.05
C ILE A 870 -28.54 -17.48 4.84
N TYR A 871 -28.46 -17.38 6.17
CA TYR A 871 -27.91 -18.45 7.01
C TYR A 871 -28.74 -19.73 6.98
N LEU A 872 -30.07 -19.63 6.92
CA LEU A 872 -30.94 -20.79 6.66
C LEU A 872 -30.59 -21.45 5.33
N GLN A 873 -30.48 -20.68 4.25
CA GLN A 873 -30.14 -21.20 2.92
C GLN A 873 -28.73 -21.79 2.87
N ASN A 874 -27.76 -21.17 3.56
CA ASN A 874 -26.40 -21.69 3.69
C ASN A 874 -26.36 -23.01 4.46
N SER A 875 -27.18 -23.15 5.51
CA SER A 875 -27.30 -24.38 6.29
C SER A 875 -27.92 -25.52 5.48
N LEU A 876 -28.94 -25.22 4.67
CA LEU A 876 -29.52 -26.18 3.72
C LEU A 876 -28.49 -26.65 2.69
N ALA A 877 -27.71 -25.71 2.14
CA ALA A 877 -26.64 -26.01 1.19
C ALA A 877 -25.53 -26.86 1.83
N ALA A 878 -25.07 -26.49 3.03
CA ALA A 878 -24.05 -27.22 3.76
C ALA A 878 -24.48 -28.66 4.10
N ARG A 879 -25.73 -28.84 4.57
CA ARG A 879 -26.31 -30.16 4.84
C ARG A 879 -26.37 -31.05 3.59
N SER A 880 -26.59 -30.47 2.41
CA SER A 880 -26.66 -31.23 1.16
C SER A 880 -25.29 -31.76 0.68
N GLY A 881 -24.19 -31.16 1.14
CA GLY A 881 -22.83 -31.45 0.68
C GLY A 881 -22.52 -31.01 -0.76
N LYS A 882 -23.48 -30.42 -1.49
CA LYS A 882 -23.32 -29.94 -2.87
C LYS A 882 -23.64 -28.46 -2.94
N SER A 883 -22.61 -27.61 -2.87
CA SER A 883 -22.78 -26.16 -2.90
C SER A 883 -21.82 -25.42 -3.82
N LEU A 884 -22.25 -24.25 -4.28
CA LEU A 884 -21.41 -23.22 -4.91
C LEU A 884 -21.42 -21.99 -4.00
N ARG A 885 -20.26 -21.36 -3.78
CA ARG A 885 -20.17 -20.18 -2.90
C ARG A 885 -19.96 -18.90 -3.69
N ILE A 886 -20.70 -17.86 -3.30
CA ILE A 886 -20.43 -16.47 -3.66
C ILE A 886 -20.30 -15.65 -2.38
N ALA A 887 -19.74 -14.45 -2.45
CA ALA A 887 -19.71 -13.52 -1.34
C ALA A 887 -20.57 -12.28 -1.62
N VAL A 888 -21.05 -11.64 -0.55
CA VAL A 888 -21.68 -10.32 -0.61
C VAL A 888 -21.01 -9.39 0.40
N SER A 889 -20.57 -8.22 -0.05
CA SER A 889 -19.95 -7.18 0.80
C SER A 889 -20.91 -6.01 0.98
N VAL A 890 -21.26 -5.70 2.22
CA VAL A 890 -22.28 -4.69 2.59
C VAL A 890 -21.80 -3.78 3.72
N PRO A 891 -22.41 -2.60 3.94
CA PRO A 891 -21.96 -1.65 4.96
C PRO A 891 -22.71 -1.80 6.29
N ILE A 892 -22.60 -2.94 6.99
CA ILE A 892 -23.37 -3.19 8.23
C ILE A 892 -23.02 -2.17 9.33
N GLY A 893 -21.74 -1.86 9.52
CA GLY A 893 -21.26 -0.98 10.60
C GLY A 893 -21.43 0.51 10.35
N SER A 894 -21.55 0.94 9.09
CA SER A 894 -21.78 2.37 8.76
C SER A 894 -23.22 2.68 8.35
N ASN A 895 -23.89 1.79 7.61
CA ASN A 895 -25.27 2.01 7.18
C ASN A 895 -26.09 0.70 7.13
N LEU A 896 -26.58 0.30 8.31
CA LEU A 896 -27.34 -0.94 8.49
C LEU A 896 -28.57 -1.08 7.58
N ASN A 897 -29.31 0.01 7.33
CA ASN A 897 -30.50 -0.04 6.48
C ASN A 897 -30.14 -0.36 5.03
N VAL A 898 -29.09 0.30 4.50
CA VAL A 898 -28.58 0.01 3.15
C VAL A 898 -28.04 -1.43 3.06
N ALA A 899 -27.34 -1.91 4.10
CA ALA A 899 -26.91 -3.30 4.17
C ALA A 899 -28.09 -4.28 4.12
N LYS A 900 -29.15 -4.02 4.90
CA LYS A 900 -30.39 -4.81 4.86
C LYS A 900 -31.03 -4.80 3.47
N GLU A 901 -31.14 -3.64 2.81
CA GLU A 901 -31.70 -3.51 1.45
C GLU A 901 -30.95 -4.38 0.42
N ILE A 902 -29.61 -4.37 0.44
CA ILE A 902 -28.76 -5.18 -0.45
C ILE A 902 -28.95 -6.67 -0.14
N LEU A 903 -28.85 -7.05 1.14
CA LEU A 903 -29.00 -8.44 1.57
C LEU A 903 -30.38 -8.99 1.24
N GLN A 904 -31.45 -8.20 1.29
CA GLN A 904 -32.79 -8.62 0.85
C GLN A 904 -32.82 -9.04 -0.62
N GLY A 905 -32.15 -8.29 -1.50
CA GLY A 905 -32.04 -8.65 -2.91
C GLY A 905 -31.28 -9.96 -3.12
N VAL A 906 -30.15 -10.12 -2.45
CA VAL A 906 -29.31 -11.34 -2.53
C VAL A 906 -30.03 -12.56 -1.94
N ALA A 907 -30.61 -12.41 -0.75
CA ALA A 907 -31.33 -13.47 -0.04
C ALA A 907 -32.53 -13.97 -0.84
N GLN A 908 -33.28 -13.08 -1.50
CA GLN A 908 -34.41 -13.47 -2.33
C GLN A 908 -33.95 -14.30 -3.54
N ALA A 909 -32.89 -13.88 -4.24
CA ALA A 909 -32.39 -14.64 -5.38
C ALA A 909 -31.82 -16.01 -4.96
N GLN A 910 -31.13 -16.07 -3.81
CA GLN A 910 -30.62 -17.31 -3.22
C GLN A 910 -31.74 -18.27 -2.82
N ASP A 911 -32.79 -17.78 -2.15
CA ASP A 911 -33.94 -18.60 -1.76
C ASP A 911 -34.66 -19.17 -2.98
N GLU A 912 -34.91 -18.35 -4.01
CA GLU A 912 -35.56 -18.77 -5.24
C GLU A 912 -34.77 -19.84 -5.99
N ILE A 913 -33.45 -19.67 -6.19
CA ILE A 913 -32.64 -20.66 -6.93
C ILE A 913 -32.46 -21.97 -6.15
N ASN A 914 -32.29 -21.90 -4.82
CA ASN A 914 -32.12 -23.10 -4.00
C ASN A 914 -33.41 -23.91 -3.92
N ARG A 915 -34.59 -23.27 -3.90
CA ARG A 915 -35.88 -23.97 -3.99
C ARG A 915 -36.09 -24.66 -5.34
N GLN A 916 -35.44 -24.20 -6.39
CA GLN A 916 -35.46 -24.82 -7.72
C GLN A 916 -34.43 -25.96 -7.87
N GLY A 917 -33.76 -26.37 -6.78
CA GLY A 917 -32.74 -27.42 -6.80
C GLY A 917 -31.32 -26.91 -7.06
N GLY A 918 -31.11 -25.59 -7.06
CA GLY A 918 -29.79 -24.97 -7.20
C GLY A 918 -29.30 -24.86 -8.64
N ILE A 919 -28.01 -24.61 -8.81
CA ILE A 919 -27.33 -24.46 -10.08
C ILE A 919 -26.71 -25.80 -10.45
N GLN A 920 -27.27 -26.49 -11.44
CA GLN A 920 -26.83 -27.84 -11.83
C GLN A 920 -26.79 -28.81 -10.62
N GLY A 921 -27.81 -28.74 -9.76
CA GLY A 921 -27.93 -29.57 -8.56
C GLY A 921 -27.07 -29.12 -7.36
N HIS A 922 -26.34 -28.00 -7.46
CA HIS A 922 -25.57 -27.43 -6.36
C HIS A 922 -26.29 -26.22 -5.77
N LEU A 923 -26.55 -26.24 -4.46
CA LEU A 923 -27.19 -25.12 -3.77
C LEU A 923 -26.23 -23.94 -3.61
N LEU A 924 -26.73 -22.72 -3.77
CA LEU A 924 -25.96 -21.49 -3.63
C LEU A 924 -25.77 -21.15 -2.14
N GLN A 925 -24.51 -21.01 -1.72
CA GLN A 925 -24.08 -20.41 -0.46
C GLN A 925 -23.66 -18.96 -0.68
N VAL A 926 -24.03 -18.09 0.25
CA VAL A 926 -23.69 -16.67 0.25
C VAL A 926 -22.93 -16.35 1.54
N GLU A 927 -21.65 -16.03 1.42
CA GLU A 927 -20.85 -15.52 2.54
C GLU A 927 -21.08 -14.02 2.68
N ILE A 928 -21.54 -13.58 3.86
CA ILE A 928 -21.77 -12.16 4.13
C ILE A 928 -20.49 -11.56 4.71
N ALA A 929 -20.08 -10.41 4.20
CA ALA A 929 -19.01 -9.60 4.77
C ALA A 929 -19.41 -8.14 4.95
N THR A 930 -18.80 -7.47 5.93
CA THR A 930 -19.00 -6.03 6.16
C THR A 930 -17.75 -5.19 5.91
N ASP A 931 -17.85 -4.31 4.91
CA ASP A 931 -16.82 -3.32 4.56
C ASP A 931 -17.04 -1.96 5.23
N ASP A 932 -18.23 -1.71 5.78
CA ASP A 932 -18.66 -0.45 6.40
C ASP A 932 -18.47 0.77 5.48
N ASN A 933 -18.60 0.62 4.16
CA ASN A 933 -18.26 1.65 3.16
C ASN A 933 -16.81 2.16 3.27
N ASN A 934 -15.91 1.42 3.92
CA ASN A 934 -14.52 1.82 4.09
C ASN A 934 -13.64 1.22 2.97
N PRO A 935 -12.98 2.04 2.14
CA PRO A 935 -12.14 1.57 1.03
C PRO A 935 -11.02 0.60 1.45
N GLU A 936 -10.39 0.81 2.60
CA GLU A 936 -9.31 -0.06 3.06
C GLU A 936 -9.82 -1.43 3.55
N ILE A 937 -10.97 -1.44 4.22
CA ILE A 937 -11.62 -2.70 4.63
C ILE A 937 -12.09 -3.46 3.39
N ALA A 938 -12.66 -2.77 2.40
CA ALA A 938 -13.04 -3.34 1.12
C ALA A 938 -11.84 -3.99 0.39
N GLN A 939 -10.67 -3.37 0.41
CA GLN A 939 -9.43 -3.96 -0.14
C GLN A 939 -8.99 -5.22 0.62
N LYS A 940 -9.07 -5.22 1.95
CA LYS A 940 -8.75 -6.38 2.79
C LYS A 940 -9.71 -7.55 2.52
N LEU A 941 -11.01 -7.27 2.43
CA LEU A 941 -12.03 -8.25 2.07
C LEU A 941 -11.84 -8.79 0.64
N ALA A 942 -11.55 -7.93 -0.33
CA ALA A 942 -11.26 -8.35 -1.69
C ALA A 942 -10.06 -9.31 -1.76
N SER A 943 -9.00 -9.01 -1.00
CA SER A 943 -7.81 -9.87 -0.92
C SER A 943 -8.13 -11.24 -0.31
N TYR A 944 -8.97 -11.26 0.74
CA TYR A 944 -9.47 -12.49 1.34
C TYR A 944 -10.33 -13.30 0.35
N PHE A 945 -11.30 -12.68 -0.33
CA PHE A 945 -12.17 -13.37 -1.30
C PHE A 945 -11.40 -13.94 -2.50
N VAL A 946 -10.36 -13.23 -2.97
CA VAL A 946 -9.49 -13.72 -4.05
C VAL A 946 -8.71 -14.97 -3.62
N THR A 947 -8.33 -15.03 -2.35
CA THR A 947 -7.56 -16.13 -1.76
C THR A 947 -8.43 -17.38 -1.55
N ASP A 948 -9.66 -17.24 -1.06
CA ASP A 948 -10.60 -18.38 -0.95
C ASP A 948 -11.14 -18.77 -2.33
N LYS A 949 -10.60 -19.85 -2.90
CA LYS A 949 -11.00 -20.37 -4.21
C LYS A 949 -12.43 -20.92 -4.28
N GLN A 950 -13.10 -21.16 -3.14
CA GLN A 950 -14.49 -21.60 -3.12
C GLN A 950 -15.45 -20.47 -3.54
N ILE A 951 -15.06 -19.20 -3.36
CA ILE A 951 -15.86 -18.04 -3.77
C ILE A 951 -15.74 -17.83 -5.28
N LEU A 952 -16.85 -17.94 -6.01
CA LEU A 952 -16.86 -17.85 -7.48
C LEU A 952 -17.16 -16.44 -8.00
N ALA A 953 -17.85 -15.63 -7.21
CA ALA A 953 -18.16 -14.23 -7.52
C ALA A 953 -18.41 -13.43 -6.23
N VAL A 954 -18.32 -12.10 -6.34
CA VAL A 954 -18.63 -11.17 -5.26
C VAL A 954 -19.71 -10.19 -5.71
N ILE A 955 -20.77 -10.06 -4.91
CA ILE A 955 -21.77 -9.00 -5.04
C ILE A 955 -21.39 -7.85 -4.11
N GLY A 956 -21.20 -6.65 -4.65
CA GLY A 956 -20.71 -5.49 -3.90
C GLY A 956 -19.65 -4.72 -4.67
N HIS A 957 -19.08 -3.65 -4.15
CA HIS A 957 -19.36 -3.06 -2.83
C HIS A 957 -20.54 -2.08 -2.92
N ASN A 958 -21.03 -1.60 -1.77
CA ASN A 958 -22.10 -0.61 -1.74
C ASN A 958 -21.62 0.76 -2.26
N ALA A 959 -20.66 1.35 -1.55
CA ALA A 959 -20.13 2.66 -1.89
C ALA A 959 -19.18 2.61 -3.09
N SER A 960 -19.15 3.71 -3.84
CA SER A 960 -18.41 3.78 -5.09
C SER A 960 -16.89 3.83 -4.87
N ASP A 961 -16.44 4.49 -3.82
CA ASP A 961 -15.05 4.51 -3.35
C ASP A 961 -14.56 3.11 -2.91
N ALA A 962 -15.36 2.38 -2.14
CA ALA A 962 -15.08 1.00 -1.75
C ALA A 962 -14.97 0.07 -2.97
N SER A 963 -15.90 0.22 -3.93
CA SER A 963 -15.89 -0.56 -5.17
C SER A 963 -14.65 -0.28 -6.01
N VAL A 964 -14.29 1.01 -6.17
CA VAL A 964 -13.09 1.42 -6.93
C VAL A 964 -11.81 0.93 -6.25
N ALA A 965 -11.73 1.00 -4.92
CA ALA A 965 -10.55 0.56 -4.17
C ALA A 965 -10.31 -0.97 -4.24
N ALA A 966 -11.39 -1.77 -4.18
CA ALA A 966 -11.34 -3.23 -4.28
C ALA A 966 -11.10 -3.74 -5.71
N CYS A 967 -11.50 -2.96 -6.70
CA CYS A 967 -11.50 -3.31 -8.11
C CYS A 967 -10.17 -3.89 -8.66
N PRO A 968 -8.99 -3.27 -8.46
CA PRO A 968 -7.72 -3.81 -8.98
C PRO A 968 -7.38 -5.18 -8.37
N ILE A 969 -7.82 -5.46 -7.14
CA ILE A 969 -7.56 -6.74 -6.45
C ILE A 969 -8.41 -7.85 -7.06
N TYR A 970 -9.70 -7.62 -7.30
CA TYR A 970 -10.56 -8.59 -8.01
C TYR A 970 -10.07 -8.86 -9.42
N GLN A 971 -9.64 -7.82 -10.14
CA GLN A 971 -9.09 -7.94 -11.48
C GLN A 971 -7.81 -8.80 -11.49
N ALA A 972 -6.86 -8.53 -10.59
CA ALA A 972 -5.64 -9.33 -10.46
C ALA A 972 -5.94 -10.78 -10.01
N GLY A 973 -6.92 -10.95 -9.13
CA GLY A 973 -7.36 -12.23 -8.58
C GLY A 973 -8.26 -13.06 -9.50
N LYS A 974 -8.59 -12.54 -10.69
CA LYS A 974 -9.53 -13.15 -11.65
C LYS A 974 -10.87 -13.54 -10.99
N LEU A 975 -11.35 -12.72 -10.07
CA LEU A 975 -12.61 -12.95 -9.36
C LEU A 975 -13.67 -11.98 -9.88
N VAL A 976 -14.78 -12.52 -10.39
CA VAL A 976 -15.89 -11.70 -10.88
C VAL A 976 -16.47 -10.88 -9.73
N ASN A 977 -16.52 -9.57 -9.90
CA ASN A 977 -17.21 -8.66 -9.02
C ASN A 977 -18.35 -7.97 -9.78
N ILE A 978 -19.57 -8.02 -9.24
CA ILE A 978 -20.72 -7.28 -9.76
C ILE A 978 -21.19 -6.29 -8.70
N SER A 979 -20.93 -5.00 -8.90
CA SER A 979 -21.41 -3.95 -8.00
C SER A 979 -22.89 -3.63 -8.28
N PRO A 980 -23.79 -3.77 -7.29
CA PRO A 980 -25.20 -3.47 -7.49
C PRO A 980 -25.53 -1.98 -7.37
N THR A 981 -24.68 -1.19 -6.72
CA THR A 981 -25.04 0.18 -6.27
C THR A 981 -24.01 1.26 -6.61
N SER A 982 -22.82 0.91 -7.12
CA SER A 982 -21.80 1.90 -7.47
C SER A 982 -22.07 2.55 -8.83
N PHE A 983 -22.19 3.87 -8.83
CA PHE A 983 -22.49 4.65 -10.02
C PHE A 983 -21.23 5.27 -10.68
N SER A 984 -20.10 5.32 -9.97
CA SER A 984 -18.88 6.01 -10.43
C SER A 984 -18.45 5.60 -11.83
N VAL A 985 -18.04 6.59 -12.63
CA VAL A 985 -17.47 6.35 -13.97
C VAL A 985 -16.12 5.64 -13.88
N LYS A 986 -15.40 5.74 -12.74
CA LYS A 986 -14.09 5.10 -12.55
C LYS A 986 -14.16 3.56 -12.51
N LEU A 987 -15.35 2.98 -12.32
CA LEU A 987 -15.52 1.54 -12.49
C LEU A 987 -15.51 1.11 -13.97
N SER A 988 -15.98 1.98 -14.88
CA SER A 988 -15.91 1.74 -16.32
C SER A 988 -14.44 1.67 -16.74
N GLY A 989 -13.97 0.47 -17.08
CA GLY A 989 -12.58 0.28 -17.55
C GLY A 989 -11.60 -0.22 -16.49
N CYS A 990 -12.05 -0.45 -15.26
CA CYS A 990 -11.16 -0.97 -14.22
C CYS A 990 -10.69 -2.43 -14.49
N GLY A 991 -11.49 -3.24 -15.19
CA GLY A 991 -11.05 -4.58 -15.57
C GLY A 991 -12.10 -5.48 -16.19
N ALA A 992 -11.63 -6.57 -16.82
CA ALA A 992 -12.47 -7.56 -17.49
C ALA A 992 -13.35 -8.39 -16.52
N TYR A 993 -13.01 -8.45 -15.23
CA TYR A 993 -13.76 -9.16 -14.18
C TYR A 993 -14.76 -8.29 -13.42
N ILE A 994 -14.89 -7.02 -13.82
CA ILE A 994 -15.65 -6.01 -13.09
C ILE A 994 -16.92 -5.69 -13.88
N PHE A 995 -18.05 -5.78 -13.20
CA PHE A 995 -19.37 -5.53 -13.77
C PHE A 995 -20.20 -4.69 -12.79
N ARG A 996 -21.29 -4.10 -13.28
CA ARG A 996 -22.28 -3.47 -12.40
C ARG A 996 -23.68 -3.63 -12.94
N THR A 997 -24.65 -3.80 -12.04
CA THR A 997 -26.08 -3.74 -12.37
C THR A 997 -26.69 -2.37 -12.13
N ALA A 998 -26.05 -1.52 -11.33
CA ALA A 998 -26.31 -0.09 -11.33
C ALA A 998 -26.00 0.53 -12.70
N PRO A 999 -26.78 1.53 -13.15
CA PRO A 999 -26.44 2.32 -14.33
C PRO A 999 -25.15 3.11 -14.12
N ASN A 1000 -24.55 3.53 -15.23
CA ASN A 1000 -23.55 4.59 -15.21
C ASN A 1000 -24.19 5.90 -14.73
N ILE A 1001 -23.52 6.63 -13.82
CA ILE A 1001 -24.01 7.89 -13.25
C ILE A 1001 -24.39 8.92 -14.33
N ARG A 1002 -23.74 8.90 -15.49
CA ARG A 1002 -24.05 9.77 -16.63
C ARG A 1002 -25.52 9.68 -17.06
N LEU A 1003 -26.10 8.47 -17.06
CA LEU A 1003 -27.51 8.28 -17.43
C LEU A 1003 -28.46 8.94 -16.41
N ILE A 1004 -28.15 8.81 -15.12
CA ILE A 1004 -28.90 9.44 -14.03
C ILE A 1004 -28.82 10.98 -14.15
N ALA A 1005 -27.61 11.51 -14.33
CA ALA A 1005 -27.35 12.93 -14.42
C ALA A 1005 -28.04 13.57 -15.64
N ASP A 1006 -27.96 12.93 -16.80
CA ASP A 1006 -28.60 13.39 -18.04
C ASP A 1006 -30.13 13.51 -17.89
N ILE A 1007 -30.77 12.45 -17.38
CA ILE A 1007 -32.24 12.40 -17.23
C ILE A 1007 -32.72 13.44 -16.20
N LEU A 1008 -32.04 13.56 -15.07
CA LEU A 1008 -32.40 14.55 -14.05
C LEU A 1008 -32.19 15.98 -14.56
N SER A 1009 -31.10 16.24 -15.30
CA SER A 1009 -30.81 17.56 -15.88
C SER A 1009 -31.84 17.94 -16.94
N ASN A 1010 -32.14 17.02 -17.87
CA ASN A 1010 -33.16 17.23 -18.88
C ASN A 1010 -34.50 17.60 -18.24
N TYR A 1011 -34.92 16.83 -17.23
CA TYR A 1011 -36.16 17.10 -16.53
C TYR A 1011 -36.14 18.45 -15.80
N ALA A 1012 -35.06 18.76 -15.06
CA ALA A 1012 -34.91 20.03 -14.36
C ALA A 1012 -35.03 21.24 -15.31
N ILE A 1013 -34.31 21.21 -16.45
CA ILE A 1013 -34.25 22.35 -17.37
C ILE A 1013 -35.45 22.39 -18.32
N LYS A 1014 -35.79 21.27 -18.97
CA LYS A 1014 -36.80 21.24 -20.03
C LYS A 1014 -38.22 21.14 -19.49
N THR A 1015 -38.44 20.44 -18.37
CA THR A 1015 -39.77 20.20 -17.83
C THR A 1015 -40.08 21.12 -16.66
N VAL A 1016 -39.23 21.15 -15.63
CA VAL A 1016 -39.44 21.98 -14.44
C VAL A 1016 -39.10 23.45 -14.70
N LYS A 1017 -38.30 23.73 -15.75
CA LYS A 1017 -37.84 25.08 -16.16
C LYS A 1017 -36.97 25.77 -15.10
N THR A 1018 -36.27 25.00 -14.26
CA THR A 1018 -35.31 25.52 -13.29
C THR A 1018 -33.97 25.77 -13.97
N LYS A 1019 -33.74 26.98 -14.48
CA LYS A 1019 -32.57 27.27 -15.32
C LYS A 1019 -31.28 27.59 -14.54
N ASN A 1020 -31.33 28.11 -13.32
CA ASN A 1020 -30.14 28.53 -12.58
C ASN A 1020 -29.95 27.60 -11.37
N LEU A 1021 -29.04 26.65 -11.48
CA LEU A 1021 -28.85 25.59 -10.49
C LEU A 1021 -27.52 25.77 -9.78
N ALA A 1022 -27.54 25.77 -8.46
CA ALA A 1022 -26.35 25.53 -7.66
C ALA A 1022 -26.20 24.03 -7.37
N ILE A 1023 -24.99 23.57 -7.08
CA ILE A 1023 -24.71 22.18 -6.71
C ILE A 1023 -23.99 22.17 -5.35
N CYS A 1024 -24.48 21.35 -4.44
CA CYS A 1024 -23.74 20.95 -3.25
C CYS A 1024 -23.33 19.49 -3.38
N VAL A 1025 -22.03 19.23 -3.30
CA VAL A 1025 -21.43 17.92 -3.55
C VAL A 1025 -20.66 17.48 -2.33
N ASP A 1026 -20.40 16.20 -2.20
CA ASP A 1026 -19.45 15.67 -1.25
C ASP A 1026 -18.11 15.43 -1.94
N GLU A 1027 -17.11 16.29 -1.67
CA GLU A 1027 -15.81 16.26 -2.36
C GLU A 1027 -14.93 15.08 -1.94
N GLN A 1028 -15.30 14.31 -0.93
CA GLN A 1028 -14.61 13.07 -0.58
C GLN A 1028 -15.25 11.84 -1.23
N ALA A 1029 -16.44 11.96 -1.84
CA ALA A 1029 -17.16 10.87 -2.48
C ALA A 1029 -16.99 10.90 -4.02
N ILE A 1030 -16.28 9.90 -4.55
CA ILE A 1030 -15.87 9.83 -5.96
C ILE A 1030 -17.05 9.83 -6.93
N ASP A 1031 -18.15 9.15 -6.59
CA ASP A 1031 -19.37 9.14 -7.40
C ASP A 1031 -20.12 10.47 -7.37
N ASN A 1032 -20.08 11.19 -6.26
CA ASN A 1032 -20.69 12.52 -6.18
C ASN A 1032 -19.90 13.56 -6.97
N GLN A 1033 -18.57 13.48 -6.99
CA GLN A 1033 -17.75 14.23 -7.93
C GLN A 1033 -18.14 13.89 -9.38
N SER A 1034 -18.23 12.60 -9.71
CA SER A 1034 -18.65 12.14 -11.04
C SER A 1034 -20.06 12.64 -11.41
N PHE A 1035 -20.98 12.63 -10.45
CA PHE A 1035 -22.34 13.12 -10.64
C PHE A 1035 -22.36 14.64 -10.88
N ARG A 1036 -21.62 15.43 -10.09
CA ARG A 1036 -21.50 16.89 -10.31
C ARG A 1036 -20.99 17.17 -11.73
N ASP A 1037 -19.95 16.47 -12.16
CA ASP A 1037 -19.30 16.75 -13.45
C ASP A 1037 -20.21 16.37 -14.63
N GLU A 1038 -20.86 15.21 -14.58
CA GLU A 1038 -21.83 14.77 -15.59
C GLU A 1038 -23.11 15.63 -15.58
N PHE A 1039 -23.60 16.01 -14.40
CA PHE A 1039 -24.78 16.87 -14.25
C PHE A 1039 -24.51 18.28 -14.75
N THR A 1040 -23.33 18.84 -14.45
CA THR A 1040 -22.89 20.15 -14.96
C THR A 1040 -22.84 20.13 -16.49
N SER A 1041 -22.26 19.10 -17.07
CA SER A 1041 -22.20 18.92 -18.53
C SER A 1041 -23.60 18.84 -19.14
N ALA A 1042 -24.51 18.07 -18.53
CA ALA A 1042 -25.87 17.91 -19.00
C ALA A 1042 -26.73 19.19 -18.87
N ILE A 1043 -26.60 19.95 -17.77
CA ILE A 1043 -27.28 21.25 -17.62
C ILE A 1043 -26.95 22.18 -18.80
N ILE A 1044 -25.67 22.30 -19.14
CA ILE A 1044 -25.19 23.17 -20.22
C ILE A 1044 -25.82 22.75 -21.55
N ILE A 1045 -25.82 21.45 -21.86
CA ILE A 1045 -26.45 20.89 -23.08
C ILE A 1045 -27.93 21.25 -23.15
N TYR A 1046 -28.66 21.17 -22.03
CA TYR A 1046 -30.09 21.47 -22.00
C TYR A 1046 -30.42 22.97 -21.89
N GLY A 1047 -29.41 23.85 -21.80
CA GLY A 1047 -29.58 25.31 -21.78
C GLY A 1047 -29.93 25.88 -20.41
N GLY A 1048 -29.42 25.27 -19.33
CA GLY A 1048 -29.38 25.87 -18.00
C GLY A 1048 -28.01 26.49 -17.69
N ASN A 1049 -27.93 27.16 -16.55
CA ASN A 1049 -26.75 27.84 -16.02
C ASN A 1049 -26.38 27.25 -14.66
N LEU A 1050 -25.07 27.04 -14.45
CA LEU A 1050 -24.53 26.67 -13.15
C LEU A 1050 -24.24 27.94 -12.33
N VAL A 1051 -24.78 28.00 -11.12
CA VAL A 1051 -24.46 29.03 -10.14
C VAL A 1051 -23.37 28.49 -9.22
N ASN A 1052 -22.18 29.10 -9.30
CA ASN A 1052 -21.03 28.63 -8.54
C ASN A 1052 -21.12 29.12 -7.09
N ILE A 1053 -21.20 28.19 -6.15
CA ILE A 1053 -21.14 28.45 -4.71
C ILE A 1053 -20.20 27.46 -4.04
N PRO A 1054 -19.49 27.84 -2.97
CA PRO A 1054 -18.76 26.87 -2.16
C PRO A 1054 -19.74 26.01 -1.37
N CYS A 1055 -19.92 24.74 -1.76
CA CYS A 1055 -20.74 23.81 -0.99
C CYS A 1055 -20.19 22.39 -1.06
N ASP A 1056 -19.52 22.00 0.02
CA ASP A 1056 -18.97 20.67 0.22
C ASP A 1056 -19.54 20.02 1.49
N PHE A 1057 -20.28 18.92 1.35
CA PHE A 1057 -20.77 18.15 2.49
C PHE A 1057 -19.64 17.54 3.33
N SER A 1058 -18.45 17.37 2.76
CA SER A 1058 -17.27 16.84 3.46
C SER A 1058 -16.57 17.86 4.35
N ALA A 1059 -16.86 19.16 4.16
CA ALA A 1059 -16.23 20.25 4.90
C ALA A 1059 -16.54 20.17 6.42
N PRO A 1060 -15.53 20.37 7.29
CA PRO A 1060 -15.72 20.33 8.74
C PRO A 1060 -16.53 21.52 9.27
N ASP A 1061 -16.46 22.66 8.60
CA ASP A 1061 -17.13 23.93 8.91
C ASP A 1061 -18.42 24.15 8.09
N PHE A 1062 -19.02 23.07 7.60
CA PHE A 1062 -20.24 23.10 6.79
C PHE A 1062 -21.40 23.85 7.51
N ASN A 1063 -21.94 24.89 6.86
CA ASN A 1063 -23.06 25.67 7.37
C ASN A 1063 -24.23 25.73 6.37
N PRO A 1064 -25.38 25.09 6.66
CA PRO A 1064 -26.49 25.00 5.72
C PRO A 1064 -27.19 26.35 5.44
N ASN A 1065 -27.25 27.24 6.43
CA ASN A 1065 -27.89 28.55 6.26
C ASN A 1065 -27.07 29.47 5.36
N GLN A 1066 -25.75 29.42 5.47
CA GLN A 1066 -24.83 30.15 4.60
C GLN A 1066 -24.97 29.69 3.16
N VAL A 1067 -24.95 28.37 2.91
CA VAL A 1067 -25.11 27.78 1.56
C VAL A 1067 -26.39 28.27 0.90
N ILE A 1068 -27.54 28.23 1.60
CA ILE A 1068 -28.80 28.69 1.02
C ILE A 1068 -28.78 30.20 0.75
N THR A 1069 -28.18 30.99 1.64
CA THR A 1069 -28.08 32.45 1.47
C THR A 1069 -27.21 32.81 0.26
N GLU A 1070 -26.06 32.14 0.10
CA GLU A 1070 -25.16 32.31 -1.03
C GLU A 1070 -25.77 31.84 -2.35
N ALA A 1071 -26.46 30.69 -2.36
CA ALA A 1071 -27.16 30.19 -3.53
C ALA A 1071 -28.20 31.20 -4.05
N ILE A 1072 -29.04 31.72 -3.15
CA ILE A 1072 -30.09 32.68 -3.51
C ILE A 1072 -29.48 34.02 -3.96
N SER A 1073 -28.52 34.56 -3.20
CA SER A 1073 -27.88 35.84 -3.55
C SER A 1073 -27.07 35.78 -4.84
N SER A 1074 -26.56 34.60 -5.21
CA SER A 1074 -25.87 34.34 -6.48
C SER A 1074 -26.83 34.03 -7.65
N GLY A 1075 -28.15 34.09 -7.43
CA GLY A 1075 -29.17 33.97 -8.49
C GLY A 1075 -29.65 32.55 -8.78
N ALA A 1076 -29.37 31.57 -7.92
CA ALA A 1076 -29.91 30.22 -8.07
C ALA A 1076 -31.42 30.19 -7.81
N ASN A 1077 -32.15 29.41 -8.61
CA ASN A 1077 -33.56 29.06 -8.37
C ASN A 1077 -33.77 27.54 -8.19
N GLY A 1078 -32.68 26.77 -8.23
CA GLY A 1078 -32.64 25.39 -7.80
C GLY A 1078 -31.30 25.02 -7.15
N LEU A 1079 -31.30 23.95 -6.37
CA LEU A 1079 -30.14 23.41 -5.69
C LEU A 1079 -30.12 21.89 -5.83
N VAL A 1080 -28.96 21.35 -6.21
CA VAL A 1080 -28.73 19.91 -6.39
C VAL A 1080 -27.92 19.38 -5.22
N LEU A 1081 -28.40 18.32 -4.58
CA LEU A 1081 -27.79 17.72 -3.39
C LEU A 1081 -27.17 16.35 -3.72
N ALA A 1082 -25.85 16.23 -3.57
CA ALA A 1082 -25.12 14.98 -3.77
C ALA A 1082 -24.24 14.62 -2.55
N PRO A 1083 -24.84 14.22 -1.40
CA PRO A 1083 -24.10 13.81 -0.21
C PRO A 1083 -23.55 12.39 -0.33
N HIS A 1084 -22.48 12.05 0.40
CA HIS A 1084 -22.14 10.65 0.66
C HIS A 1084 -23.25 9.97 1.49
N ILE A 1085 -23.39 8.65 1.37
CA ILE A 1085 -24.45 7.90 2.08
C ILE A 1085 -24.36 8.04 3.61
N ASP A 1086 -23.15 8.22 4.15
CA ASP A 1086 -22.92 8.43 5.59
C ASP A 1086 -23.09 9.91 6.03
N ARG A 1087 -23.37 10.82 5.08
CA ARG A 1087 -23.55 12.27 5.31
C ARG A 1087 -24.92 12.79 4.87
N ILE A 1088 -25.93 11.93 4.76
CA ILE A 1088 -27.31 12.31 4.41
C ILE A 1088 -27.84 13.46 5.28
N ASN A 1089 -27.56 13.44 6.59
CA ASN A 1089 -28.06 14.46 7.53
C ASN A 1089 -27.71 15.89 7.10
N LYS A 1090 -26.50 16.14 6.58
CA LYS A 1090 -26.11 17.47 6.12
C LYS A 1090 -26.94 17.96 4.94
N ALA A 1091 -27.39 17.06 4.07
CA ALA A 1091 -28.30 17.41 2.98
C ALA A 1091 -29.73 17.68 3.48
N LEU A 1092 -30.15 17.00 4.56
CA LEU A 1092 -31.43 17.30 5.21
C LEU A 1092 -31.39 18.65 5.93
N ASP A 1093 -30.27 19.01 6.55
CA ASP A 1093 -30.07 20.33 7.15
C ASP A 1093 -30.19 21.45 6.10
N ILE A 1094 -29.67 21.21 4.88
CA ILE A 1094 -29.87 22.10 3.74
C ILE A 1094 -31.34 22.19 3.33
N ALA A 1095 -32.04 21.05 3.25
CA ALA A 1095 -33.46 21.03 2.91
C ALA A 1095 -34.29 21.82 3.93
N ALA A 1096 -34.01 21.68 5.22
CA ALA A 1096 -34.64 22.44 6.30
C ALA A 1096 -34.31 23.94 6.23
N ALA A 1097 -33.04 24.29 6.04
CA ALA A 1097 -32.60 25.68 5.88
C ALA A 1097 -33.22 26.33 4.64
N ASN A 1098 -33.51 25.55 3.58
CA ASN A 1098 -34.08 26.04 2.34
C ASN A 1098 -35.47 26.68 2.55
N LYS A 1099 -36.31 26.15 3.45
CA LYS A 1099 -37.69 26.63 3.68
C LYS A 1099 -38.51 26.79 2.38
N GLY A 1100 -38.28 25.90 1.41
CA GLY A 1100 -38.95 25.92 0.11
C GLY A 1100 -38.52 27.04 -0.86
N ARG A 1101 -37.43 27.77 -0.58
CA ARG A 1101 -36.99 28.91 -1.42
C ARG A 1101 -36.35 28.50 -2.74
N LEU A 1102 -35.62 27.38 -2.76
CA LEU A 1102 -34.99 26.79 -3.94
C LEU A 1102 -35.66 25.46 -4.30
N ARG A 1103 -35.78 25.17 -5.59
CA ARG A 1103 -36.21 23.85 -6.04
C ARG A 1103 -35.11 22.82 -5.79
N LEU A 1104 -35.42 21.75 -5.05
CA LEU A 1104 -34.42 20.73 -4.70
C LEU A 1104 -34.41 19.57 -5.71
N PHE A 1105 -33.20 19.22 -6.15
CA PHE A 1105 -32.88 18.03 -6.91
C PHE A 1105 -31.80 17.24 -6.17
N ALA A 1106 -31.69 15.94 -6.40
CA ALA A 1106 -30.68 15.14 -5.72
C ALA A 1106 -30.14 13.96 -6.51
N SER A 1107 -28.93 13.56 -6.16
CA SER A 1107 -28.35 12.28 -6.53
C SER A 1107 -29.19 11.10 -5.98
N PRO A 1108 -29.12 9.89 -6.57
CA PRO A 1108 -29.86 8.71 -6.10
C PRO A 1108 -29.60 8.35 -4.63
N THR A 1109 -28.51 8.85 -4.02
CA THR A 1109 -28.14 8.60 -2.64
C THR A 1109 -29.22 8.99 -1.64
N LEU A 1110 -30.01 10.04 -1.92
CA LEU A 1110 -31.12 10.47 -1.06
C LEU A 1110 -32.41 9.63 -1.21
N TYR A 1111 -32.40 8.58 -2.04
CA TYR A 1111 -33.47 7.58 -2.03
C TYR A 1111 -33.30 6.62 -0.85
N THR A 1112 -33.70 7.07 0.35
CA THR A 1112 -33.61 6.30 1.61
C THR A 1112 -34.82 6.57 2.50
N SER A 1113 -35.16 5.60 3.35
CA SER A 1113 -36.18 5.79 4.40
C SER A 1113 -35.81 6.93 5.35
N GLN A 1114 -34.52 7.07 5.69
CA GLN A 1114 -34.00 8.17 6.51
C GLN A 1114 -34.36 9.55 5.95
N THR A 1115 -34.22 9.74 4.62
CA THR A 1115 -34.56 11.00 3.95
C THR A 1115 -36.05 11.34 4.14
N LEU A 1116 -36.93 10.34 4.02
CA LEU A 1116 -38.37 10.55 4.24
C LEU A 1116 -38.70 10.81 5.71
N GLN A 1117 -38.14 9.99 6.62
CA GLN A 1117 -38.43 10.05 8.05
C GLN A 1117 -37.95 11.34 8.70
N GLN A 1118 -36.75 11.80 8.36
CA GLN A 1118 -36.15 12.98 8.98
C GLN A 1118 -36.45 14.25 8.18
N GLY A 1119 -36.48 14.17 6.85
CA GLY A 1119 -36.68 15.34 6.00
C GLY A 1119 -38.13 15.85 6.00
N GLN A 1120 -39.13 14.98 6.16
CA GLN A 1120 -40.55 15.35 6.26
C GLN A 1120 -40.98 16.45 5.26
N ALA A 1121 -41.56 17.55 5.76
CA ALA A 1121 -42.02 18.67 4.94
C ALA A 1121 -40.89 19.41 4.21
N ASP A 1122 -39.67 19.38 4.73
CA ASP A 1122 -38.51 20.11 4.18
C ASP A 1122 -37.99 19.49 2.89
N VAL A 1123 -38.16 18.18 2.72
CA VAL A 1123 -37.83 17.46 1.48
C VAL A 1123 -39.04 17.28 0.54
N ASN A 1124 -40.22 17.80 0.91
CA ASN A 1124 -41.41 17.71 0.07
C ASN A 1124 -41.17 18.38 -1.29
N GLY A 1125 -41.34 17.60 -2.35
CA GLY A 1125 -41.13 18.03 -3.73
C GLY A 1125 -39.68 17.98 -4.22
N LEU A 1126 -38.75 17.44 -3.44
CA LEU A 1126 -37.41 17.07 -3.90
C LEU A 1126 -37.52 15.96 -4.96
N MET A 1127 -36.74 16.10 -6.04
CA MET A 1127 -36.81 15.22 -7.22
C MET A 1127 -35.49 14.48 -7.45
N LEU A 1128 -35.57 13.19 -7.79
CA LEU A 1128 -34.41 12.34 -8.04
C LEU A 1128 -34.62 11.49 -9.30
N ALA A 1129 -33.52 11.14 -9.96
CA ALA A 1129 -33.50 10.05 -10.93
C ALA A 1129 -32.94 8.80 -10.22
N VAL A 1130 -33.61 7.66 -10.38
CA VAL A 1130 -33.25 6.39 -9.73
C VAL A 1130 -33.32 5.23 -10.71
N PRO A 1131 -32.51 4.18 -10.53
CA PRO A 1131 -32.44 3.08 -11.49
C PRO A 1131 -33.71 2.21 -11.51
N TRP A 1132 -34.51 2.24 -10.45
CA TRP A 1132 -35.72 1.43 -10.33
C TRP A 1132 -36.68 2.00 -9.29
N HIS A 1133 -37.97 1.71 -9.43
CA HIS A 1133 -39.04 2.03 -8.47
C HIS A 1133 -40.07 0.90 -8.49
N PRO A 1134 -40.67 0.50 -7.34
CA PRO A 1134 -41.66 -0.59 -7.27
C PRO A 1134 -42.81 -0.49 -8.27
N ASP A 1135 -43.29 0.73 -8.50
CA ASP A 1135 -44.41 1.00 -9.43
C ASP A 1135 -43.97 1.24 -10.88
N GLY A 1136 -42.65 1.25 -11.15
CA GLY A 1136 -42.10 1.60 -12.46
C GLY A 1136 -42.35 0.58 -13.57
N ASN A 1137 -42.50 -0.70 -13.19
CA ASN A 1137 -42.74 -1.80 -14.13
C ASN A 1137 -43.76 -2.80 -13.56
N THR A 1138 -45.04 -2.56 -13.84
CA THR A 1138 -46.16 -3.40 -13.36
C THR A 1138 -46.22 -4.79 -14.00
N GLN A 1139 -45.45 -5.06 -15.07
CA GLN A 1139 -45.35 -6.37 -15.70
C GLN A 1139 -44.38 -7.31 -14.97
N ASN A 1140 -43.53 -6.79 -14.07
CA ASN A 1140 -42.60 -7.56 -13.27
C ASN A 1140 -43.19 -7.85 -11.88
N ASN A 1141 -43.26 -9.13 -11.49
CA ASN A 1141 -43.80 -9.53 -10.18
C ASN A 1141 -42.78 -9.47 -9.04
N PHE A 1142 -41.55 -8.96 -9.27
CA PHE A 1142 -40.52 -8.82 -8.25
C PHE A 1142 -41.01 -8.04 -7.03
N SER A 1143 -41.60 -6.86 -7.21
CA SER A 1143 -42.07 -6.01 -6.10
C SER A 1143 -43.15 -6.71 -5.27
N GLN A 1144 -44.07 -7.41 -5.92
CA GLN A 1144 -45.15 -8.17 -5.26
C GLN A 1144 -44.59 -9.36 -4.46
N LYS A 1145 -43.64 -10.10 -5.02
CA LYS A 1145 -42.95 -11.21 -4.32
C LYS A 1145 -42.13 -10.69 -3.15
N ALA A 1146 -41.39 -9.62 -3.36
CA ALA A 1146 -40.58 -8.97 -2.33
C ALA A 1146 -41.47 -8.46 -1.19
N GLN A 1147 -42.59 -7.81 -1.48
CA GLN A 1147 -43.55 -7.38 -0.46
C GLN A 1147 -44.10 -8.55 0.38
N ARG A 1148 -44.37 -9.71 -0.24
CA ARG A 1148 -44.80 -10.92 0.50
C ARG A 1148 -43.68 -11.51 1.35
N LEU A 1149 -42.43 -11.44 0.88
CA LEU A 1149 -41.27 -12.02 1.55
C LEU A 1149 -40.78 -11.16 2.73
N TRP A 1150 -40.76 -9.84 2.55
CA TRP A 1150 -40.16 -8.87 3.47
C TRP A 1150 -41.18 -8.08 4.28
N GLY A 1151 -42.46 -8.07 3.86
CA GLY A 1151 -43.54 -7.36 4.55
C GLY A 1151 -43.49 -5.84 4.41
N ASN A 1152 -42.47 -5.31 3.72
CA ASN A 1152 -42.28 -3.90 3.42
C ASN A 1152 -41.89 -3.71 1.96
N SER A 1153 -42.02 -2.46 1.50
CA SER A 1153 -41.61 -2.08 0.16
C SER A 1153 -40.08 -2.15 0.05
N VAL A 1154 -39.59 -2.75 -1.05
CA VAL A 1154 -38.16 -2.84 -1.35
C VAL A 1154 -37.69 -1.64 -2.17
N THR A 1155 -36.39 -1.36 -2.13
CA THR A 1155 -35.79 -0.22 -2.84
C THR A 1155 -35.10 -0.66 -4.14
N TRP A 1156 -34.59 0.33 -4.87
CA TRP A 1156 -33.74 0.07 -6.03
C TRP A 1156 -32.45 -0.69 -5.67
N ARG A 1157 -31.95 -0.59 -4.43
CA ARG A 1157 -30.77 -1.35 -3.99
C ARG A 1157 -31.08 -2.84 -3.88
N SER A 1158 -32.26 -3.20 -3.37
CA SER A 1158 -32.75 -4.58 -3.36
C SER A 1158 -32.93 -5.12 -4.78
N ALA A 1159 -33.56 -4.34 -5.67
CA ALA A 1159 -33.79 -4.73 -7.06
C ALA A 1159 -32.48 -4.96 -7.84
N THR A 1160 -31.51 -4.04 -7.72
CA THR A 1160 -30.21 -4.13 -8.41
C THR A 1160 -29.29 -5.21 -7.82
N SER A 1161 -29.40 -5.50 -6.53
CA SER A 1161 -28.68 -6.60 -5.85
C SER A 1161 -29.26 -7.97 -6.20
N TYR A 1162 -30.59 -8.06 -6.34
CA TYR A 1162 -31.29 -9.22 -6.88
C TYR A 1162 -30.84 -9.49 -8.32
N ASP A 1163 -30.81 -8.44 -9.16
CA ASP A 1163 -30.28 -8.51 -10.53
C ASP A 1163 -28.82 -8.97 -10.59
N ALA A 1164 -27.95 -8.43 -9.71
CA ALA A 1164 -26.54 -8.81 -9.67
C ALA A 1164 -26.38 -10.30 -9.36
N THR A 1165 -27.15 -10.78 -8.38
CA THR A 1165 -27.16 -12.20 -8.00
C THR A 1165 -27.71 -13.08 -9.11
N LEU A 1166 -28.79 -12.66 -9.79
CA LEU A 1166 -29.34 -13.40 -10.93
C LEU A 1166 -28.38 -13.45 -12.13
N ALA A 1167 -27.61 -12.38 -12.38
CA ALA A 1167 -26.58 -12.39 -13.41
C ALA A 1167 -25.50 -13.44 -13.11
N VAL A 1168 -25.04 -13.50 -11.85
CA VAL A 1168 -24.11 -14.54 -11.39
C VAL A 1168 -24.72 -15.93 -11.53
N ILE A 1169 -25.96 -16.14 -11.09
CA ILE A 1169 -26.67 -17.43 -11.21
C ILE A 1169 -26.74 -17.87 -12.67
N ALA A 1170 -27.22 -17.01 -13.57
CA ALA A 1170 -27.34 -17.32 -15.00
C ALA A 1170 -25.98 -17.56 -15.67
N GLY A 1171 -24.93 -16.88 -15.20
CA GLY A 1171 -23.56 -17.10 -15.64
C GLY A 1171 -23.01 -18.45 -15.17
N LEU A 1172 -23.25 -18.81 -13.91
CA LEU A 1172 -22.84 -20.08 -13.30
C LEU A 1172 -23.58 -21.29 -13.87
N GLN A 1173 -24.81 -21.10 -14.38
CA GLN A 1173 -25.49 -22.16 -15.16
C GLN A 1173 -24.73 -22.56 -16.43
N GLN A 1174 -23.85 -21.69 -16.93
CA GLN A 1174 -23.07 -21.87 -18.17
C GLN A 1174 -21.55 -21.95 -17.92
N SER A 1175 -21.10 -22.03 -16.68
CA SER A 1175 -19.67 -22.01 -16.33
C SER A 1175 -19.32 -22.96 -15.19
N LYS A 1176 -18.04 -23.34 -15.10
CA LYS A 1176 -17.50 -24.25 -14.09
C LYS A 1176 -16.49 -23.61 -13.14
N ASN A 1177 -16.01 -22.40 -13.45
CA ASN A 1177 -14.99 -21.69 -12.69
C ASN A 1177 -15.07 -20.16 -12.91
N ARG A 1178 -14.23 -19.40 -12.21
CA ARG A 1178 -14.22 -17.93 -12.24
C ARG A 1178 -13.94 -17.36 -13.64
N GLU A 1179 -13.00 -17.95 -14.37
CA GLU A 1179 -12.62 -17.54 -15.73
C GLU A 1179 -13.74 -17.78 -16.75
N GLU A 1180 -14.42 -18.91 -16.66
CA GLU A 1180 -15.59 -19.20 -17.50
C GLU A 1180 -16.75 -18.27 -17.18
N LEU A 1181 -17.03 -18.02 -15.88
CA LEU A 1181 -18.07 -17.10 -15.46
C LEU A 1181 -17.84 -15.71 -16.07
N GLN A 1182 -16.60 -15.20 -15.99
CA GLN A 1182 -16.23 -13.93 -16.60
C GLN A 1182 -16.49 -13.91 -18.10
N ARG A 1183 -16.09 -14.97 -18.84
CA ARG A 1183 -16.31 -15.07 -20.29
C ARG A 1183 -17.79 -15.11 -20.66
N VAL A 1184 -18.60 -15.83 -19.88
CA VAL A 1184 -20.05 -15.89 -20.07
C VAL A 1184 -20.66 -14.50 -19.90
N LEU A 1185 -20.36 -13.80 -18.80
CA LEU A 1185 -20.91 -12.47 -18.52
C LEU A 1185 -20.48 -11.41 -19.55
N ARG A 1186 -19.30 -11.57 -20.17
CA ARG A 1186 -18.81 -10.68 -21.25
C ARG A 1186 -19.42 -10.97 -22.61
N ASN A 1187 -20.03 -12.14 -22.81
CA ASN A 1187 -20.58 -12.50 -24.10
C ASN A 1187 -21.71 -11.52 -24.47
N PRO A 1188 -21.69 -10.85 -25.64
CA PRO A 1188 -22.76 -9.94 -26.04
C PRO A 1188 -24.14 -10.61 -26.16
N LYS A 1189 -24.18 -11.95 -26.28
CA LYS A 1189 -25.41 -12.76 -26.30
C LYS A 1189 -25.90 -13.13 -24.89
N PHE A 1190 -25.09 -12.96 -23.85
CA PHE A 1190 -25.51 -13.22 -22.48
C PHE A 1190 -26.66 -12.30 -22.10
N TYR A 1191 -27.65 -12.89 -21.44
CA TYR A 1191 -28.63 -12.12 -20.71
C TYR A 1191 -29.21 -12.91 -19.53
N ALA A 1192 -29.70 -12.18 -18.54
CA ALA A 1192 -30.61 -12.68 -17.52
C ALA A 1192 -31.86 -11.80 -17.47
N VAL A 1193 -32.92 -12.25 -16.79
CA VAL A 1193 -34.14 -11.46 -16.58
C VAL A 1193 -34.29 -11.22 -15.09
N GLY A 1194 -34.26 -9.95 -14.68
CA GLY A 1194 -34.34 -9.56 -13.27
C GLY A 1194 -35.39 -8.50 -12.99
N ALA A 1195 -35.34 -7.93 -11.79
CA ALA A 1195 -36.21 -6.86 -11.29
C ALA A 1195 -36.16 -5.61 -12.18
N THR A 1196 -34.98 -5.26 -12.70
CA THR A 1196 -34.81 -4.08 -13.58
C THR A 1196 -34.99 -4.41 -15.07
N GLY A 1197 -35.54 -5.58 -15.40
CA GLY A 1197 -35.73 -6.05 -16.77
C GLY A 1197 -34.55 -6.89 -17.27
N LYS A 1198 -34.25 -6.81 -18.57
CA LYS A 1198 -33.22 -7.65 -19.20
C LYS A 1198 -31.82 -7.19 -18.78
N ILE A 1199 -31.06 -8.10 -18.16
CA ILE A 1199 -29.69 -7.90 -17.69
C ILE A 1199 -28.71 -8.26 -18.78
N ARG A 1200 -27.83 -7.33 -19.14
CA ARG A 1200 -26.74 -7.51 -20.10
C ARG A 1200 -25.67 -6.45 -19.87
N PHE A 1201 -24.44 -6.75 -20.25
CA PHE A 1201 -23.28 -5.90 -20.01
C PHE A 1201 -22.60 -5.48 -21.30
N PHE A 1202 -22.04 -4.27 -21.31
CA PHE A 1202 -21.11 -3.83 -22.34
C PHE A 1202 -19.73 -4.49 -22.16
N PRO A 1203 -18.84 -4.45 -23.17
CA PRO A 1203 -17.43 -4.82 -23.01
C PRO A 1203 -16.67 -4.00 -21.94
N SER A 1204 -17.21 -2.89 -21.44
CA SER A 1204 -16.66 -2.18 -20.26
C SER A 1204 -17.02 -2.85 -18.93
N GLY A 1205 -18.14 -3.58 -18.88
CA GLY A 1205 -18.70 -4.21 -17.67
C GLY A 1205 -19.96 -3.47 -17.20
N ASP A 1206 -20.23 -2.32 -17.80
CA ASP A 1206 -21.39 -1.50 -17.50
C ASP A 1206 -22.69 -2.19 -17.90
N ARG A 1207 -23.73 -1.98 -17.09
CA ARG A 1207 -25.09 -2.38 -17.43
C ARG A 1207 -25.53 -1.69 -18.72
N TYR A 1208 -25.99 -2.49 -19.68
CA TYR A 1208 -26.73 -1.96 -20.81
C TYR A 1208 -28.18 -1.70 -20.39
N LEU A 1209 -28.64 -0.46 -20.55
CA LEU A 1209 -30.04 -0.02 -20.35
C LEU A 1209 -30.50 0.78 -21.57
N LYS A 1210 -31.80 0.71 -21.91
CA LYS A 1210 -32.36 1.47 -23.04
C LYS A 1210 -33.37 2.48 -22.51
N ASN A 1211 -32.88 3.60 -21.96
CA ASN A 1211 -33.69 4.70 -21.41
C ASN A 1211 -34.70 4.28 -20.32
N ASP A 1212 -34.26 3.45 -19.37
CA ASP A 1212 -35.12 2.82 -18.35
C ASP A 1212 -34.97 3.43 -16.93
N THR A 1213 -34.28 4.55 -16.77
CA THR A 1213 -34.17 5.24 -15.47
C THR A 1213 -35.45 6.00 -15.15
N ILE A 1214 -35.82 6.00 -13.87
CA ILE A 1214 -37.09 6.50 -13.38
C ILE A 1214 -36.89 7.83 -12.64
N LEU A 1215 -37.78 8.79 -12.90
CA LEU A 1215 -37.85 10.03 -12.13
C LEU A 1215 -38.89 9.90 -11.02
N VAL A 1216 -38.48 10.28 -9.81
CA VAL A 1216 -39.33 10.28 -8.62
C VAL A 1216 -39.35 11.66 -7.96
N LYS A 1217 -40.42 11.93 -7.22
CA LYS A 1217 -40.60 13.13 -6.41
C LYS A 1217 -41.11 12.74 -5.03
N ILE A 1218 -40.55 13.33 -3.99
CA ILE A 1218 -41.06 13.13 -2.63
C ILE A 1218 -42.39 13.88 -2.45
N GLN A 1219 -43.42 13.22 -1.95
CA GLN A 1219 -44.71 13.84 -1.62
C GLN A 1219 -45.30 13.26 -0.33
N ALA A 1220 -46.17 14.02 0.33
CA ALA A 1220 -46.89 13.54 1.50
C ALA A 1220 -47.78 12.33 1.15
N ASN A 1221 -47.71 11.28 1.97
CA ASN A 1221 -48.53 10.08 1.87
C ASN A 1221 -48.99 9.68 3.27
N LYS A 1222 -50.25 9.98 3.60
CA LYS A 1222 -50.83 9.64 4.92
C LYS A 1222 -50.91 8.14 5.19
N ALA A 1223 -50.83 7.30 4.15
CA ALA A 1223 -50.79 5.84 4.28
C ALA A 1223 -49.37 5.28 4.48
N SER A 1224 -48.33 6.09 4.27
CA SER A 1224 -46.94 5.70 4.52
C SER A 1224 -46.59 5.83 5.99
N ALA A 1225 -45.79 4.89 6.52
CA ALA A 1225 -45.30 4.92 7.90
C ALA A 1225 -44.45 6.17 8.21
N THR A 1226 -43.86 6.81 7.20
CA THR A 1226 -43.03 8.02 7.37
C THR A 1226 -43.84 9.30 7.16
N GLY A 1227 -45.11 9.21 6.72
CA GLY A 1227 -45.91 10.36 6.29
C GLY A 1227 -45.57 10.91 4.89
N TYR A 1228 -44.49 10.43 4.27
CA TYR A 1228 -44.01 10.83 2.94
C TYR A 1228 -43.64 9.59 2.11
N ASP A 1229 -43.59 9.73 0.79
CA ASP A 1229 -43.18 8.65 -0.11
C ASP A 1229 -42.53 9.18 -1.38
N PHE A 1230 -41.82 8.31 -2.09
CA PHE A 1230 -41.31 8.60 -3.43
C PHE A 1230 -42.40 8.26 -4.46
N PHE A 1231 -42.84 9.24 -5.25
CA PHE A 1231 -43.85 9.06 -6.29
C PHE A 1231 -43.24 9.18 -7.68
N LEU A 1232 -43.69 8.32 -8.59
CA LEU A 1232 -43.32 8.39 -10.01
C LEU A 1232 -43.76 9.70 -10.66
N LEU A 1233 -42.86 10.30 -11.43
CA LEU A 1233 -43.19 11.45 -12.27
C LEU A 1233 -43.68 10.98 -13.66
N ASN A 1234 -45.00 11.04 -13.89
CA ASN A 1234 -45.72 10.48 -15.04
C ASN A 1234 -45.37 11.04 -16.46
N ALA A 1235 -44.37 11.91 -16.62
CA ALA A 1235 -44.13 12.61 -17.89
C ALA A 1235 -43.12 11.92 -18.86
N ALA A 1236 -42.36 10.91 -18.44
CA ALA A 1236 -41.21 10.43 -19.22
C ALA A 1236 -41.53 9.38 -20.31
N ARG A 1237 -42.66 8.65 -20.24
CA ARG A 1237 -42.96 7.59 -21.24
C ARG A 1237 -43.36 8.11 -22.62
N ASN A 1238 -43.84 9.36 -22.76
CA ASN A 1238 -44.47 9.85 -24.00
C ASN A 1238 -43.63 10.81 -24.84
N GLN A 1239 -42.45 11.27 -24.40
CA GLN A 1239 -41.66 12.26 -25.16
C GLN A 1239 -40.34 11.72 -25.76
N ILE A 1240 -39.79 10.62 -25.26
CA ILE A 1240 -38.50 10.11 -25.74
C ILE A 1240 -38.63 9.34 -27.09
N SER A 1241 -39.84 8.94 -27.50
CA SER A 1241 -40.03 8.26 -28.80
C SER A 1241 -39.96 9.20 -30.01
N LYS A 1242 -39.95 10.53 -29.83
CA LYS A 1242 -40.03 11.49 -30.94
C LYS A 1242 -38.70 12.09 -31.38
N THR A 1243 -37.59 11.89 -30.66
CA THR A 1243 -36.32 12.58 -30.94
C THR A 1243 -35.18 11.73 -31.51
N ASN A 1244 -35.33 10.42 -31.67
CA ASN A 1244 -34.31 9.57 -32.30
C ASN A 1244 -34.58 9.28 -33.80
N ARG A 1245 -34.69 10.36 -34.58
CA ARG A 1245 -34.30 10.36 -35.99
C ARG A 1245 -33.21 11.41 -36.13
N PHE A 1246 -31.95 11.01 -35.98
CA PHE A 1246 -30.78 11.41 -36.77
C PHE A 1246 -29.56 10.62 -36.27
#